data_AF-A0A2G8KE41-F1
#
_entry.id   AF-A0A2G8KE41-F1
#
_cell.length_a   1.000
_cell.length_b   1.000
_cell.length_c   1.000
_cell.angle_alpha   90.00
_cell.angle_beta   90.00
_cell.angle_gamma   90.00
#
_symmetry.space_group_name_H-M   'P 1'
#
loop_
_entity.id
_entity.type
_entity.pdbx_description
1 polymer ?
#
loop_
_entity_poly.entity_id
_entity_poly.type
_entity_poly.pdbx_seq_one_letter_code
_entity_poly.pdbx_strand_id
1 'polypeptide(L)'
;MCAPLQYLELFQSGTVQCAFEEGYLGIQWYDSTTIGTPPIITFVKSVKGGSGYLSRDYDVYPNGSLIITNVTLHHERIFSVSFAASEDEPIKDWIIQVKSKVIKRCEDQPNVCLFVNNQLSSINCVVENVRPNVSLAWYQRISNHDQLLTAWSNVTASQGNTFTSLASLQLARELPLLSVFVCKVEDNKWLFNEDEAVAILEGQDVDPKDNPVKQYFEVNSEMTLSCNEGNVVIWKRSLDVDGQTEVILISINNLKNSVNQTYNQDYRLGSNGSLILHRPKWHHAESPNPPYIIIEGCTPPQSCVLEVKQEGNITCSVLGIRPEVELMWKSQYDKNDFSMSGQEVKANEREGSFDVFLSGNFKFGANFADEITLECLVVGSNADLFHMSTKVKLIPKFEESSDSEKEVPTVFLIVTILALVIIVTIAVLLVLFKVVRRKPRKQEGHNAEEAAPMMNFQIDDTERFIQESKTSYAVLYDAVQPIPYIKDRLFCVNRIYVEGGMEKLDDMKTLNLNWKPVESHNEILKQYYWMATMNTLTKKVLIQISHKFLVKICFKMQSFLLTTRSFCLPKNIAPQAHRLRLTGFNDSARDQYIYKAVAGNDRESAEVIKRKLQQNPVLGDLCQVPLFFVMFAHMTHESKELQTFKSVTSFFRYMISCFHSHSRNKIKDVNIQRKNEELERRHNELNKVAFEALSGDKQDIQWGSEILQKRLGEDFYDLYNHIGILVEEEVLENVPQSVVHMQYTKKVRFYHKLFCEWYAAHYIASVLSETNNISNSEREYEDMDKLLSNMDPFDLQYVYRFACGLNKSASDKIIRYLQESVKDQRFAALCFLEQVEQTDDITDAIKQMVSKPVKISADDSNLLQRSTLQILEFATKMQVPISCVHLNKSCDQFDKASFVLKSGLMLPKLLTVEKILIEIAQNGREPRTLGKDELTQIFNLGMDSQQLKELSFDGCLLPIPFPVDTIPAHMKSKEVKVTWRRYGYRLNLRSGDWKVDDPNTVSRLCSEMIEIRNEHSYLLQKCTIELLHNASKCNVSISDLWLINSFRTTDGVYIILRSKLRLACPSSVEKLWIQEDKNEITETSCLEIMKFVQQSKQIKELVFYRCLVPRFISPESIPTTMTSGSKKVSWNPKQQYYNLNVNSGRWFNQRSEKEMTDEEYADITSR
;
A
#
# COMPACT_ATOMS: atom_id res chain seq x y z
N MET A 1 36.58 -23.68 19.13
CA MET A 1 36.85 -23.51 20.56
C MET A 1 35.55 -23.16 21.29
N CYS A 2 35.39 -23.60 22.54
CA CYS A 2 34.32 -23.15 23.46
C CYS A 2 34.83 -22.03 24.38
N ALA A 3 33.94 -21.13 24.82
CA ALA A 3 34.21 -20.29 25.99
C ALA A 3 33.93 -21.08 27.28
N PRO A 4 34.81 -21.04 28.30
CA PRO A 4 34.70 -21.89 29.50
C PRO A 4 33.66 -21.39 30.53
N LEU A 5 33.12 -20.19 30.36
CA LEU A 5 32.02 -19.64 31.16
C LEU A 5 31.04 -18.96 30.21
N GLN A 6 29.76 -19.32 30.28
CA GLN A 6 28.71 -18.78 29.43
C GLN A 6 27.44 -18.47 30.24
N TYR A 7 26.63 -17.52 29.75
CA TYR A 7 25.45 -17.02 30.43
C TYR A 7 24.21 -17.21 29.57
N LEU A 8 23.13 -17.75 30.16
CA LEU A 8 21.84 -17.96 29.50
C LEU A 8 20.71 -17.29 30.31
N GLU A 9 19.60 -16.98 29.65
CA GLU A 9 18.40 -16.42 30.29
C GLU A 9 17.47 -17.54 30.75
N LEU A 10 16.84 -17.39 31.92
CA LEU A 10 15.88 -18.38 32.43
C LEU A 10 14.57 -18.40 31.64
N PHE A 11 13.92 -19.57 31.63
CA PHE A 11 12.60 -19.84 31.07
C PHE A 11 12.48 -19.64 29.54
N GLN A 12 13.62 -19.59 28.85
CA GLN A 12 13.75 -19.51 27.40
C GLN A 12 14.66 -20.63 26.86
N SER A 13 14.66 -20.84 25.54
CA SER A 13 15.64 -21.72 24.88
C SER A 13 17.00 -21.03 24.81
N GLY A 14 18.06 -21.71 25.27
CA GLY A 14 19.41 -21.16 25.37
C GLY A 14 20.45 -22.06 24.70
N THR A 15 21.43 -21.46 24.03
CA THR A 15 22.49 -22.19 23.32
C THR A 15 23.85 -21.95 23.96
N VAL A 16 24.51 -23.04 24.39
CA VAL A 16 25.92 -23.02 24.81
C VAL A 16 26.78 -23.01 23.55
N GLN A 17 27.37 -21.85 23.26
CA GLN A 17 28.08 -21.58 22.02
C GLN A 17 29.47 -22.21 22.00
N CYS A 18 29.69 -23.08 21.02
CA CYS A 18 30.97 -23.71 20.74
C CYS A 18 31.15 -23.86 19.23
N ALA A 19 32.26 -23.32 18.70
CA ALA A 19 32.62 -23.49 17.30
C ALA A 19 33.53 -24.72 17.15
N PHE A 20 33.06 -25.75 16.45
CA PHE A 20 33.88 -26.88 16.01
C PHE A 20 34.01 -26.88 14.48
N GLU A 21 35.08 -27.47 13.96
CA GLU A 21 35.38 -27.49 12.52
C GLU A 21 34.46 -28.48 11.78
N GLU A 22 34.01 -28.14 10.58
CA GLU A 22 33.07 -28.97 9.81
C GLU A 22 33.73 -30.26 9.28
N GLY A 23 32.99 -31.37 9.29
CA GLY A 23 33.45 -32.68 8.80
C GLY A 23 33.92 -33.68 9.86
N TYR A 24 33.80 -33.33 11.14
CA TYR A 24 34.18 -34.16 12.29
C TYR A 24 33.42 -35.50 12.41
N LEU A 25 34.10 -36.50 12.99
CA LEU A 25 33.57 -37.85 13.21
C LEU A 25 32.34 -37.84 14.15
N GLY A 26 32.44 -37.10 15.25
CA GLY A 26 31.34 -36.93 16.20
C GLY A 26 31.68 -36.12 17.44
N ILE A 27 30.64 -35.75 18.18
CA ILE A 27 30.69 -34.96 19.40
C ILE A 27 29.72 -35.51 20.45
N GLN A 28 30.11 -35.45 21.72
CA GLN A 28 29.32 -35.93 22.86
C GLN A 28 29.30 -34.87 23.96
N TRP A 29 28.12 -34.58 24.51
CA TRP A 29 27.92 -33.65 25.61
C TRP A 29 27.49 -34.38 26.87
N TYR A 30 28.01 -33.93 28.02
CA TYR A 30 27.80 -34.49 29.35
C TYR A 30 27.38 -33.39 30.32
N ASP A 31 26.51 -33.70 31.29
CA ASP A 31 26.01 -32.78 32.32
C ASP A 31 26.84 -32.82 33.63
N SER A 32 28.08 -33.31 33.54
CA SER A 32 29.04 -33.54 34.62
C SER A 32 30.48 -33.27 34.17
N THR A 33 31.40 -33.08 35.12
CA THR A 33 32.86 -33.00 34.92
C THR A 33 33.54 -34.36 34.73
N THR A 34 32.88 -35.47 35.06
CA THR A 34 33.45 -36.82 34.99
C THR A 34 33.01 -37.55 33.72
N ILE A 35 33.92 -37.65 32.75
CA ILE A 35 33.73 -38.44 31.53
C ILE A 35 33.65 -39.92 31.93
N GLY A 36 32.44 -40.48 31.89
CA GLY A 36 32.12 -41.80 32.45
C GLY A 36 30.64 -42.00 32.77
N THR A 37 29.85 -40.93 32.88
CA THR A 37 28.39 -40.99 32.73
C THR A 37 28.00 -41.13 31.25
N PRO A 38 26.81 -41.69 30.93
CA PRO A 38 26.31 -41.69 29.56
C PRO A 38 26.05 -40.24 29.08
N PRO A 39 26.39 -39.89 27.82
CA PRO A 39 26.24 -38.53 27.31
C PRO A 39 24.76 -38.14 27.13
N ILE A 40 24.43 -36.90 27.53
CA ILE A 40 23.09 -36.32 27.35
C ILE A 40 22.77 -36.08 25.87
N ILE A 41 23.77 -35.73 25.06
CA ILE A 41 23.69 -35.69 23.60
C ILE A 41 24.86 -36.47 23.00
N THR A 42 24.58 -37.31 22.01
CA THR A 42 25.56 -37.87 21.09
C THR A 42 25.20 -37.44 19.67
N PHE A 43 26.16 -36.90 18.93
CA PHE A 43 25.99 -36.56 17.52
C PHE A 43 27.19 -37.07 16.73
N VAL A 44 27.01 -38.20 16.05
CA VAL A 44 28.08 -38.99 15.40
C VAL A 44 27.64 -39.30 13.98
N LYS A 45 28.50 -39.08 12.98
CA LYS A 45 28.22 -39.31 11.55
C LYS A 45 26.84 -38.73 11.13
N SER A 46 26.55 -37.51 11.60
CA SER A 46 25.30 -36.74 11.42
C SER A 46 24.02 -37.31 12.04
N VAL A 47 24.09 -38.34 12.90
CA VAL A 47 22.92 -38.89 13.63
C VAL A 47 22.88 -38.36 15.05
N LYS A 48 21.74 -37.79 15.46
CA LYS A 48 21.46 -37.31 16.83
C LYS A 48 20.93 -38.41 17.74
N GLY A 49 21.36 -38.42 18.99
CA GLY A 49 20.93 -39.32 20.05
C GLY A 49 21.37 -38.84 21.43
N GLY A 50 21.32 -39.71 22.44
CA GLY A 50 21.53 -39.36 23.85
C GLY A 50 20.20 -39.12 24.60
N SER A 51 20.23 -39.21 25.93
CA SER A 51 19.02 -39.15 26.77
C SER A 51 18.32 -37.79 26.72
N GLY A 52 19.07 -36.69 26.68
CA GLY A 52 18.55 -35.33 26.59
C GLY A 52 17.89 -35.00 25.25
N TYR A 53 18.34 -35.64 24.16
CA TYR A 53 17.70 -35.53 22.85
C TYR A 53 16.35 -36.27 22.83
N LEU A 54 16.31 -37.46 23.44
CA LEU A 54 15.10 -38.28 23.49
C LEU A 54 14.01 -37.68 24.40
N SER A 55 14.39 -37.01 25.49
CA SER A 55 13.46 -36.25 26.34
C SER A 55 13.04 -34.89 25.75
N ARG A 56 13.81 -34.38 24.76
CA ARG A 56 13.71 -33.04 24.15
C ARG A 56 14.11 -31.88 25.07
N ASP A 57 14.69 -32.15 26.24
CA ASP A 57 15.24 -31.11 27.12
C ASP A 57 16.49 -30.44 26.49
N TYR A 58 17.20 -31.20 25.65
CA TYR A 58 18.43 -30.77 24.98
C TYR A 58 18.40 -31.11 23.48
N ASP A 59 19.14 -30.35 22.68
CA ASP A 59 19.48 -30.67 21.30
C ASP A 59 20.90 -30.15 20.95
N VAL A 60 21.38 -30.35 19.73
CA VAL A 60 22.69 -29.87 19.27
C VAL A 60 22.64 -29.33 17.84
N TYR A 61 23.34 -28.24 17.59
CA TYR A 61 23.52 -27.69 16.24
C TYR A 61 24.55 -28.51 15.42
N PRO A 62 24.49 -28.50 14.07
CA PRO A 62 25.49 -29.18 13.24
C PRO A 62 26.94 -28.75 13.49
N ASN A 63 27.16 -27.54 14.02
CA ASN A 63 28.47 -27.02 14.42
C ASN A 63 28.96 -27.51 15.80
N GLY A 64 28.19 -28.38 16.49
CA GLY A 64 28.49 -28.95 17.79
C GLY A 64 28.06 -28.14 19.03
N SER A 65 27.44 -26.96 18.86
CA SER A 65 26.90 -26.17 20.00
C SER A 65 25.67 -26.84 20.64
N LEU A 66 25.64 -26.94 21.97
CA LEU A 66 24.52 -27.51 22.73
C LEU A 66 23.35 -26.53 22.85
N ILE A 67 22.14 -27.01 22.64
CA ILE A 67 20.88 -26.32 22.85
C ILE A 67 20.22 -26.88 24.12
N ILE A 68 19.72 -25.99 24.97
CA ILE A 68 18.89 -26.31 26.14
C ILE A 68 17.51 -25.73 25.85
N THR A 69 16.50 -26.60 25.65
CA THR A 69 15.19 -26.22 25.12
C THR A 69 14.43 -25.27 26.04
N ASN A 70 14.63 -25.39 27.35
CA ASN A 70 14.09 -24.48 28.36
C ASN A 70 15.08 -24.38 29.54
N VAL A 71 15.79 -23.26 29.63
CA VAL A 71 16.84 -23.04 30.64
C VAL A 71 16.22 -22.79 32.01
N THR A 72 16.57 -23.63 32.97
CA THR A 72 16.18 -23.50 34.39
C THR A 72 17.42 -23.44 35.29
N LEU A 73 17.26 -23.05 36.56
CA LEU A 73 18.37 -23.01 37.54
C LEU A 73 19.13 -24.34 37.68
N HIS A 74 18.52 -25.49 37.37
CA HIS A 74 19.20 -26.79 37.32
C HIS A 74 20.29 -26.89 36.24
N HIS A 75 20.36 -25.91 35.33
CA HIS A 75 21.37 -25.79 34.28
C HIS A 75 22.51 -24.81 34.68
N GLU A 76 22.49 -24.20 35.88
CA GLU A 76 23.66 -23.52 36.49
C GLU A 76 24.74 -24.54 36.93
N ARG A 77 25.22 -25.36 35.98
CA ARG A 77 26.18 -26.43 36.24
C ARG A 77 27.36 -26.37 35.29
N ILE A 78 28.24 -27.34 35.44
CA ILE A 78 29.34 -27.58 34.52
C ILE A 78 28.89 -28.64 33.51
N PHE A 79 28.95 -28.29 32.23
CA PHE A 79 28.82 -29.22 31.11
C PHE A 79 30.21 -29.54 30.58
N SER A 80 30.41 -30.78 30.12
CA SER A 80 31.63 -31.19 29.42
C SER A 80 31.29 -31.60 27.99
N VAL A 81 32.20 -31.36 27.06
CA VAL A 81 32.04 -31.75 25.65
C VAL A 81 33.29 -32.41 25.12
N SER A 82 33.11 -33.61 24.56
CA SER A 82 34.15 -34.44 23.95
C SER A 82 34.01 -34.44 22.43
N PHE A 83 35.08 -34.16 21.71
CA PHE A 83 35.12 -34.01 20.25
C PHE A 83 36.12 -34.97 19.62
N ALA A 84 35.68 -35.73 18.62
CA ALA A 84 36.54 -36.57 17.77
C ALA A 84 36.55 -35.99 16.35
N ALA A 85 37.73 -35.58 15.89
CA ALA A 85 37.92 -35.08 14.51
C ALA A 85 37.87 -36.23 13.50
N SER A 86 38.65 -37.28 13.74
CA SER A 86 38.77 -38.49 12.93
C SER A 86 38.85 -39.74 13.83
N GLU A 87 38.95 -40.94 13.24
CA GLU A 87 39.14 -42.19 13.99
C GLU A 87 40.59 -42.37 14.51
N ASP A 88 41.54 -41.55 14.03
CA ASP A 88 42.98 -41.58 14.40
C ASP A 88 43.43 -40.42 15.32
N GLU A 89 42.62 -39.36 15.50
CA GLU A 89 42.98 -38.22 16.34
C GLU A 89 42.58 -38.41 17.82
N PRO A 90 43.38 -37.91 18.78
CA PRO A 90 43.01 -37.93 20.19
C PRO A 90 41.77 -37.05 20.44
N ILE A 91 40.81 -37.60 21.19
CA ILE A 91 39.62 -36.88 21.64
C ILE A 91 40.03 -35.64 22.43
N LYS A 92 39.36 -34.52 22.15
CA LYS A 92 39.60 -33.24 22.81
C LYS A 92 38.39 -32.89 23.66
N ASP A 93 38.63 -32.56 24.93
CA ASP A 93 37.59 -32.27 25.90
C ASP A 93 37.61 -30.80 26.33
N TRP A 94 36.44 -30.18 26.47
CA TRP A 94 36.28 -28.87 27.10
C TRP A 94 35.27 -28.92 28.23
N ILE A 95 35.53 -28.10 29.24
CA ILE A 95 34.68 -27.92 30.42
C ILE A 95 34.10 -26.51 30.36
N ILE A 96 32.76 -26.41 30.36
CA ILE A 96 32.01 -25.16 30.24
C ILE A 96 31.09 -25.00 31.45
N GLN A 97 31.33 -23.98 32.26
CA GLN A 97 30.36 -23.56 33.28
C GLN A 97 29.26 -22.71 32.63
N VAL A 98 28.01 -23.09 32.88
CA VAL A 98 26.84 -22.26 32.54
C VAL A 98 26.36 -21.55 33.80
N LYS A 99 25.96 -20.29 33.66
CA LYS A 99 25.27 -19.48 34.68
C LYS A 99 24.04 -18.82 34.08
N SER A 100 23.10 -18.43 34.94
CA SER A 100 21.86 -17.78 34.54
C SER A 100 21.92 -16.28 34.78
N LYS A 101 21.12 -15.52 34.02
CA LYS A 101 20.76 -14.13 34.33
C LYS A 101 19.33 -14.06 34.86
N VAL A 102 19.09 -13.20 35.86
CA VAL A 102 17.78 -12.98 36.50
C VAL A 102 17.62 -11.50 36.81
N ILE A 103 16.44 -10.93 36.55
CA ILE A 103 16.03 -9.58 36.98
C ILE A 103 14.55 -9.63 37.35
N LYS A 104 14.16 -9.01 38.47
CA LYS A 104 12.78 -8.69 38.85
C LYS A 104 12.75 -7.36 39.61
N ARG A 105 11.77 -6.48 39.33
CA ARG A 105 11.45 -5.23 40.07
C ARG A 105 10.03 -4.78 39.80
N CYS A 106 9.41 -4.08 40.77
CA CYS A 106 8.03 -3.57 40.80
C CYS A 106 6.98 -4.55 40.24
N GLU A 107 6.35 -5.33 41.12
CA GLU A 107 5.80 -6.66 40.80
C GLU A 107 4.77 -6.76 39.67
N ASP A 108 4.12 -5.66 39.26
CA ASP A 108 3.19 -5.63 38.11
C ASP A 108 3.54 -4.59 37.01
N GLN A 109 4.58 -3.73 37.18
CA GLN A 109 4.92 -2.69 36.18
C GLN A 109 6.44 -2.49 35.99
N PRO A 110 6.98 -2.66 34.76
CA PRO A 110 8.42 -2.85 34.57
C PRO A 110 9.32 -1.60 34.63
N ASN A 111 8.83 -0.38 34.34
CA ASN A 111 9.70 0.80 34.13
C ASN A 111 9.46 2.00 35.07
N VAL A 112 8.26 2.17 35.64
CA VAL A 112 7.90 3.28 36.55
C VAL A 112 7.00 2.75 37.66
N CYS A 113 7.22 3.20 38.89
CA CYS A 113 6.45 2.79 40.06
C CYS A 113 5.88 4.05 40.75
N LEU A 114 4.56 4.26 40.67
CA LEU A 114 3.88 5.43 41.24
C LEU A 114 3.47 5.19 42.70
N PHE A 115 3.73 6.16 43.57
CA PHE A 115 3.32 6.16 44.97
C PHE A 115 2.49 7.41 45.28
N VAL A 116 1.20 7.23 45.58
CA VAL A 116 0.33 8.30 46.08
C VAL A 116 0.51 8.40 47.60
N ASN A 117 0.93 9.55 48.12
CA ASN A 117 1.25 9.67 49.54
C ASN A 117 0.02 9.96 50.42
N ASN A 118 -0.24 9.08 51.39
CA ASN A 118 -0.92 9.44 52.63
C ASN A 118 -0.35 8.75 53.89
N GLN A 119 0.67 7.88 53.77
CA GLN A 119 1.26 7.10 54.88
C GLN A 119 2.76 6.75 54.71
N LEU A 120 3.40 7.08 53.58
CA LEU A 120 4.73 6.53 53.25
C LEU A 120 5.86 7.30 53.93
N SER A 121 6.61 6.61 54.81
CA SER A 121 7.78 7.17 55.51
C SER A 121 9.12 6.88 54.81
N SER A 122 9.16 5.86 53.94
CA SER A 122 10.33 5.49 53.13
C SER A 122 9.91 4.72 51.87
N ILE A 123 10.71 4.81 50.81
CA ILE A 123 10.60 3.95 49.62
C ILE A 123 11.81 3.00 49.50
N ASN A 124 11.56 1.78 49.04
CA ASN A 124 12.54 0.70 48.97
C ASN A 124 12.79 0.26 47.52
N CYS A 125 14.03 -0.04 47.20
CA CYS A 125 14.45 -0.47 45.87
C CYS A 125 15.28 -1.75 45.97
N VAL A 126 14.76 -2.87 45.45
CA VAL A 126 15.31 -4.22 45.66
C VAL A 126 15.72 -4.85 44.34
N VAL A 127 17.00 -5.22 44.16
CA VAL A 127 17.40 -6.19 43.12
C VAL A 127 17.44 -7.55 43.79
N GLU A 128 16.65 -8.51 43.35
CA GLU A 128 16.63 -9.84 43.96
C GLU A 128 17.41 -10.90 43.16
N ASN A 129 18.09 -11.78 43.89
CA ASN A 129 18.70 -13.01 43.38
C ASN A 129 19.70 -12.85 42.21
N VAL A 130 20.47 -11.77 42.18
CA VAL A 130 21.48 -11.48 41.13
C VAL A 130 22.88 -12.00 41.52
N ARG A 131 23.71 -12.30 40.52
CA ARG A 131 25.06 -12.88 40.71
C ARG A 131 26.00 -12.41 39.57
N PRO A 132 27.12 -11.70 39.84
CA PRO A 132 27.63 -11.24 41.14
C PRO A 132 26.69 -10.26 41.87
N ASN A 133 27.05 -9.85 43.08
CA ASN A 133 26.32 -8.83 43.82
C ASN A 133 26.37 -7.46 43.12
N VAL A 134 25.45 -6.59 43.50
CA VAL A 134 25.35 -5.22 42.99
C VAL A 134 25.04 -4.25 44.14
N SER A 135 25.38 -2.98 43.96
CA SER A 135 25.10 -1.89 44.89
C SER A 135 24.14 -0.88 44.27
N LEU A 136 23.44 -0.16 45.14
CA LEU A 136 22.27 0.65 44.76
C LEU A 136 22.31 2.02 45.43
N ALA A 137 21.99 3.06 44.66
CA ALA A 137 21.95 4.44 45.13
C ALA A 137 20.63 5.13 44.72
N TRP A 138 20.15 6.02 45.58
CA TRP A 138 18.95 6.84 45.34
C TRP A 138 19.32 8.28 44.96
N TYR A 139 18.66 8.79 43.94
CA TYR A 139 18.82 10.14 43.39
C TYR A 139 17.47 10.86 43.33
N GLN A 140 17.47 12.19 43.43
CA GLN A 140 16.35 13.05 43.07
C GLN A 140 16.60 13.62 41.67
N ARG A 141 15.64 13.49 40.74
CA ARG A 141 15.76 14.07 39.39
C ARG A 141 15.13 15.45 39.36
N ILE A 142 15.96 16.48 39.29
CA ILE A 142 15.53 17.89 39.27
C ILE A 142 15.84 18.47 37.89
N SER A 143 14.78 18.79 37.14
CA SER A 143 14.78 19.21 35.72
C SER A 143 15.59 18.28 34.80
N ASN A 144 16.91 18.49 34.71
CA ASN A 144 17.85 17.75 33.87
C ASN A 144 19.05 17.15 34.64
N HIS A 145 19.07 17.22 35.98
CA HIS A 145 20.20 16.75 36.81
C HIS A 145 19.73 15.77 37.90
N ASP A 146 20.57 14.77 38.19
CA ASP A 146 20.35 13.81 39.27
C ASP A 146 21.18 14.19 40.50
N GLN A 147 20.50 14.57 41.59
CA GLN A 147 21.13 14.85 42.87
C GLN A 147 21.13 13.57 43.72
N LEU A 148 22.32 13.06 44.07
CA LEU A 148 22.46 11.91 44.97
C LEU A 148 21.88 12.24 46.35
N LEU A 149 20.97 11.39 46.87
CA LEU A 149 20.25 11.67 48.13
C LEU A 149 20.92 11.08 49.36
N THR A 150 21.38 9.83 49.29
CA THR A 150 22.35 9.15 50.18
C THR A 150 22.55 7.72 49.65
N ALA A 151 23.74 7.14 49.87
CA ALA A 151 24.07 5.78 49.43
C ALA A 151 24.49 4.88 50.59
N TRP A 152 23.61 3.95 50.98
CA TRP A 152 23.95 2.67 51.62
C TRP A 152 23.00 1.61 51.05
N SER A 153 23.54 0.51 50.51
CA SER A 153 22.75 -0.63 50.03
C SER A 153 23.05 -1.88 50.86
N ASN A 154 22.02 -2.43 51.52
CA ASN A 154 22.12 -3.68 52.26
C ASN A 154 22.09 -4.86 51.26
N VAL A 155 23.18 -5.62 51.20
CA VAL A 155 23.28 -6.82 50.37
C VAL A 155 23.15 -8.06 51.26
N THR A 156 22.08 -8.83 51.05
CA THR A 156 21.83 -10.12 51.69
C THR A 156 22.12 -11.25 50.70
N ALA A 157 22.87 -12.27 51.13
CA ALA A 157 23.03 -13.50 50.35
C ALA A 157 21.78 -14.38 50.52
N SER A 158 21.15 -14.78 49.43
CA SER A 158 20.03 -15.75 49.44
C SER A 158 20.54 -17.18 49.25
N GLN A 159 19.71 -18.17 49.56
CA GLN A 159 20.07 -19.59 49.41
C GLN A 159 20.28 -19.92 47.92
N GLY A 160 21.54 -20.12 47.52
CA GLY A 160 21.93 -20.36 46.13
C GLY A 160 23.25 -19.74 45.68
N ASN A 161 23.89 -18.90 46.51
CA ASN A 161 25.00 -17.98 46.12
C ASN A 161 24.57 -16.82 45.20
N THR A 162 23.28 -16.50 45.23
CA THR A 162 22.68 -15.31 44.67
C THR A 162 22.59 -14.21 45.73
N PHE A 163 22.54 -12.95 45.31
CA PHE A 163 22.52 -11.78 46.19
C PHE A 163 21.27 -10.95 45.95
N THR A 164 20.58 -10.61 47.03
CA THR A 164 19.52 -9.60 47.04
C THR A 164 20.08 -8.30 47.61
N SER A 165 19.83 -7.19 46.94
CA SER A 165 20.44 -5.89 47.21
C SER A 165 19.33 -4.86 47.39
N LEU A 166 19.28 -4.21 48.55
CA LEU A 166 18.21 -3.29 48.97
C LEU A 166 18.79 -1.90 49.26
N ALA A 167 18.25 -0.86 48.63
CA ALA A 167 18.46 0.53 49.02
C ALA A 167 17.14 1.18 49.45
N SER A 168 17.16 1.87 50.59
CA SER A 168 16.00 2.54 51.19
C SER A 168 16.23 4.05 51.23
N LEU A 169 15.22 4.82 50.83
CA LEU A 169 15.21 6.27 50.92
C LEU A 169 14.14 6.70 51.92
N GLN A 170 14.53 7.46 52.95
CA GLN A 170 13.59 8.08 53.87
C GLN A 170 12.99 9.35 53.26
N LEU A 171 11.68 9.55 53.38
CA LEU A 171 10.99 10.70 52.79
C LEU A 171 10.91 11.88 53.77
N ALA A 172 11.02 13.10 53.24
CA ALA A 172 10.73 14.32 53.99
C ALA A 172 9.21 14.47 54.22
N ARG A 173 8.82 15.16 55.30
CA ARG A 173 7.39 15.43 55.59
C ARG A 173 6.75 16.44 54.66
N GLU A 174 7.55 17.38 54.15
CA GLU A 174 7.13 18.38 53.17
C GLU A 174 7.81 18.05 51.84
N LEU A 175 7.05 17.50 50.91
CA LEU A 175 7.47 17.21 49.53
C LEU A 175 6.64 18.07 48.56
N PRO A 176 7.22 18.55 47.45
CA PRO A 176 6.47 19.15 46.35
C PRO A 176 5.38 18.21 45.81
N LEU A 177 4.31 18.80 45.27
CA LEU A 177 3.15 18.12 44.65
C LEU A 177 3.53 16.94 43.74
N LEU A 178 4.62 17.04 42.98
CA LEU A 178 5.23 15.91 42.27
C LEU A 178 6.74 15.88 42.53
N SER A 179 7.24 14.73 42.97
CA SER A 179 8.65 14.48 43.27
C SER A 179 9.14 13.22 42.55
N VAL A 180 10.25 13.31 41.82
CA VAL A 180 10.83 12.21 41.04
C VAL A 180 12.09 11.68 41.70
N PHE A 181 12.07 10.39 42.04
CA PHE A 181 13.19 9.67 42.63
C PHE A 181 13.66 8.56 41.69
N VAL A 182 14.97 8.38 41.57
CA VAL A 182 15.57 7.40 40.67
C VAL A 182 16.52 6.53 41.46
N CYS A 183 16.28 5.23 41.44
CA CYS A 183 17.15 4.22 42.03
C CYS A 183 18.05 3.66 40.92
N LYS A 184 19.36 3.74 41.09
CA LYS A 184 20.34 3.26 40.10
C LYS A 184 21.18 2.12 40.63
N VAL A 185 21.64 1.26 39.73
CA VAL A 185 22.70 0.29 39.99
C VAL A 185 24.05 0.95 39.74
N GLU A 186 24.97 0.96 40.71
CA GLU A 186 26.25 1.67 40.56
C GLU A 186 27.34 0.81 39.89
N ASP A 187 27.48 -0.44 40.31
CA ASP A 187 28.46 -1.40 39.82
C ASP A 187 27.83 -2.57 39.06
N ASN A 188 28.62 -3.31 38.27
CA ASN A 188 28.15 -4.43 37.45
C ASN A 188 26.95 -4.12 36.52
N LYS A 189 26.77 -2.85 36.13
CA LYS A 189 25.71 -2.34 35.22
C LYS A 189 25.49 -3.19 33.95
N TRP A 190 26.55 -3.84 33.45
CA TRP A 190 26.53 -4.76 32.30
C TRP A 190 25.64 -6.00 32.46
N LEU A 191 25.14 -6.28 33.67
CA LEU A 191 24.14 -7.32 33.94
C LEU A 191 22.72 -6.94 33.49
N PHE A 192 22.44 -5.65 33.29
CA PHE A 192 21.10 -5.11 33.10
C PHE A 192 20.94 -4.40 31.73
N ASN A 193 19.76 -4.51 31.13
CA ASN A 193 19.40 -3.73 29.93
C ASN A 193 18.93 -2.30 30.29
N GLU A 194 18.37 -2.11 31.48
CA GLU A 194 18.06 -0.81 32.09
C GLU A 194 18.69 -0.76 33.49
N ASP A 195 19.55 0.23 33.76
CA ASP A 195 20.31 0.37 35.02
C ASP A 195 19.72 1.38 36.02
N GLU A 196 18.56 1.95 35.69
CA GLU A 196 17.82 2.93 36.48
C GLU A 196 16.34 2.50 36.62
N ALA A 197 15.73 2.69 37.80
CA ALA A 197 14.31 2.49 38.06
C ALA A 197 13.71 3.76 38.67
N VAL A 198 12.52 4.18 38.19
CA VAL A 198 11.93 5.48 38.54
C VAL A 198 10.73 5.30 39.47
N ALA A 199 10.77 6.02 40.60
CA ALA A 199 9.66 6.18 41.52
C ALA A 199 9.14 7.62 41.46
N ILE A 200 7.83 7.79 41.25
CA ILE A 200 7.18 9.10 41.37
C ILE A 200 6.39 9.12 42.68
N LEU A 201 6.56 10.18 43.46
CA LEU A 201 5.81 10.46 44.66
C LEU A 201 4.96 11.71 44.46
N GLU A 202 3.67 11.57 44.71
CA GLU A 202 2.72 12.67 44.75
C GLU A 202 2.66 13.25 46.17
N GLY A 203 2.70 14.59 46.26
CA GLY A 203 2.55 15.32 47.53
C GLY A 203 1.10 15.28 48.04
N GLN A 204 0.88 15.81 49.25
CA GLN A 204 -0.48 15.91 49.78
C GLN A 204 -1.25 17.02 49.04
N ASP A 205 -2.53 16.76 48.76
CA ASP A 205 -3.31 17.52 47.79
C ASP A 205 -3.50 18.99 48.18
N VAL A 206 -3.38 19.89 47.20
CA VAL A 206 -3.64 21.33 47.36
C VAL A 206 -4.86 21.64 46.54
N ASP A 207 -6.00 21.77 47.25
CA ASP A 207 -7.36 21.86 46.71
C ASP A 207 -7.43 22.64 45.37
N PRO A 208 -7.82 22.00 44.25
CA PRO A 208 -7.67 22.56 42.90
C PRO A 208 -8.73 23.63 42.56
N LYS A 209 -8.63 24.79 43.24
CA LYS A 209 -9.28 26.10 42.98
C LYS A 209 -10.66 26.06 42.30
N ASP A 210 -11.65 25.53 43.04
CA ASP A 210 -13.07 25.93 43.05
C ASP A 210 -13.91 25.92 41.75
N ASN A 211 -13.37 25.75 40.54
CA ASN A 211 -14.18 25.72 39.31
C ASN A 211 -13.64 24.74 38.24
N PRO A 212 -14.37 23.66 37.90
CA PRO A 212 -14.00 22.80 36.78
C PRO A 212 -14.22 23.50 35.43
N VAL A 213 -13.16 23.55 34.62
CA VAL A 213 -13.23 24.12 33.25
C VAL A 213 -14.08 23.20 32.37
N LYS A 214 -15.29 23.65 32.01
CA LYS A 214 -16.16 22.94 31.07
C LYS A 214 -15.60 23.08 29.65
N GLN A 215 -15.31 21.96 29.00
CA GLN A 215 -14.86 21.91 27.61
C GLN A 215 -15.79 20.99 26.78
N TYR A 216 -16.29 21.52 25.67
CA TYR A 216 -17.20 20.81 24.76
C TYR A 216 -16.42 20.18 23.60
N PHE A 217 -16.93 19.08 23.05
CA PHE A 217 -16.28 18.30 21.99
C PHE A 217 -17.32 17.62 21.08
N GLU A 218 -16.96 17.39 19.82
CA GLU A 218 -17.80 16.68 18.85
C GLU A 218 -17.80 15.16 19.16
N VAL A 219 -18.98 14.53 19.12
CA VAL A 219 -19.12 13.11 19.45
C VAL A 219 -18.52 12.24 18.33
N ASN A 220 -17.60 11.34 18.69
CA ASN A 220 -16.74 10.53 17.80
C ASN A 220 -15.55 11.25 17.13
N SER A 221 -15.30 12.53 17.40
CA SER A 221 -14.02 13.15 17.04
C SER A 221 -12.91 12.74 18.04
N GLU A 222 -11.67 13.19 17.79
CA GLU A 222 -10.53 12.96 18.69
C GLU A 222 -10.33 14.22 19.55
N MET A 223 -10.73 14.17 20.83
CA MET A 223 -10.57 15.30 21.75
C MET A 223 -9.14 15.34 22.29
N THR A 224 -8.52 16.53 22.33
CA THR A 224 -7.23 16.76 22.96
C THR A 224 -7.35 17.75 24.12
N LEU A 225 -7.13 17.29 25.34
CA LEU A 225 -7.02 18.11 26.54
C LEU A 225 -5.55 18.48 26.75
N SER A 226 -5.22 19.77 26.68
CA SER A 226 -3.83 20.24 26.74
C SER A 226 -3.43 20.78 28.10
N CYS A 227 -2.37 20.19 28.66
CA CYS A 227 -1.66 20.69 29.83
C CYS A 227 -0.24 21.07 29.38
N ASN A 228 0.13 22.35 29.47
CA ASN A 228 1.36 22.88 28.89
C ASN A 228 2.52 23.06 29.91
N GLU A 229 2.38 22.57 31.14
CA GLU A 229 3.30 22.87 32.25
C GLU A 229 3.74 21.60 32.99
N GLY A 230 4.86 20.99 32.56
CA GLY A 230 5.50 19.91 33.32
C GLY A 230 6.56 19.10 32.55
N ASN A 231 7.65 18.72 33.24
CA ASN A 231 8.57 17.66 32.78
C ASN A 231 8.03 16.24 33.06
N VAL A 232 7.09 16.16 34.01
CA VAL A 232 6.28 14.99 34.36
C VAL A 232 4.83 15.44 34.38
N VAL A 233 3.94 14.66 33.78
CA VAL A 233 2.49 14.91 33.76
C VAL A 233 1.77 13.63 34.18
N ILE A 234 0.83 13.74 35.11
CA ILE A 234 -0.06 12.65 35.53
C ILE A 234 -1.50 13.08 35.23
N TRP A 235 -2.19 12.32 34.38
CA TRP A 235 -3.59 12.53 34.08
C TRP A 235 -4.46 11.62 34.94
N LYS A 236 -5.37 12.25 35.71
CA LYS A 236 -6.34 11.60 36.60
C LYS A 236 -7.77 11.77 36.10
N ARG A 237 -8.66 10.86 36.49
CA ARG A 237 -10.12 10.95 36.30
C ARG A 237 -10.81 10.66 37.62
N SER A 238 -11.74 11.54 38.04
CA SER A 238 -12.67 11.21 39.14
C SER A 238 -13.63 10.11 38.66
N LEU A 239 -13.79 9.06 39.47
CA LEU A 239 -14.72 7.96 39.21
C LEU A 239 -16.12 8.27 39.73
N ASP A 240 -16.21 8.99 40.86
CA ASP A 240 -17.45 9.37 41.54
C ASP A 240 -17.44 10.84 41.96
N VAL A 241 -18.57 11.32 42.49
CA VAL A 241 -18.73 12.65 43.09
C VAL A 241 -17.93 12.78 44.40
N ASP A 242 -17.65 11.67 45.08
CA ASP A 242 -16.89 11.60 46.34
C ASP A 242 -15.36 11.77 46.18
N GLY A 243 -14.90 12.27 45.02
CA GLY A 243 -13.51 12.69 44.78
C GLY A 243 -12.48 11.56 44.60
N GLN A 244 -12.89 10.29 44.49
CA GLN A 244 -11.95 9.20 44.21
C GLN A 244 -11.42 9.28 42.77
N THR A 245 -10.11 9.48 42.61
CA THR A 245 -9.45 9.56 41.30
C THR A 245 -8.66 8.31 40.94
N GLU A 246 -8.84 7.79 39.72
CA GLU A 246 -7.89 6.87 39.10
C GLU A 246 -6.84 7.63 38.28
N VAL A 247 -5.66 7.01 38.07
CA VAL A 247 -4.63 7.51 37.15
C VAL A 247 -4.82 6.83 35.79
N ILE A 248 -5.01 7.62 34.74
CA ILE A 248 -5.18 7.13 33.36
C ILE A 248 -3.84 7.03 32.64
N LEU A 249 -2.98 8.03 32.82
CA LEU A 249 -1.79 8.23 31.98
C LEU A 249 -0.68 8.96 32.74
N ILE A 250 0.56 8.46 32.62
CA ILE A 250 1.79 9.10 33.11
C ILE A 250 2.72 9.40 31.94
N SER A 251 3.24 10.62 31.85
CA SER A 251 4.28 11.02 30.90
C SER A 251 5.50 11.58 31.62
N ILE A 252 6.70 11.19 31.17
CA ILE A 252 7.99 11.65 31.67
C ILE A 252 8.90 11.98 30.48
N ASN A 253 9.07 13.27 30.20
CA ASN A 253 9.76 13.73 28.98
C ASN A 253 11.30 13.78 29.13
N ASN A 254 11.82 13.79 30.37
CA ASN A 254 13.27 13.95 30.65
C ASN A 254 13.93 12.65 31.15
N LEU A 255 13.61 11.51 30.52
CA LEU A 255 14.29 10.23 30.72
C LEU A 255 15.14 9.86 29.49
N LYS A 256 16.17 9.02 29.68
CA LYS A 256 17.02 8.45 28.61
C LYS A 256 16.18 7.86 27.45
N ASN A 257 15.11 7.16 27.83
CA ASN A 257 14.00 6.77 26.98
C ASN A 257 12.77 7.49 27.57
N SER A 258 12.05 8.34 26.83
CA SER A 258 10.85 8.99 27.36
C SER A 258 9.77 7.96 27.69
N VAL A 259 9.29 7.95 28.93
CA VAL A 259 8.31 6.96 29.39
C VAL A 259 6.92 7.56 29.36
N ASN A 260 6.07 6.99 28.50
CA ASN A 260 4.66 7.31 28.39
C ASN A 260 3.87 6.01 28.67
N GLN A 261 3.21 5.93 29.82
CA GLN A 261 2.41 4.78 30.23
C GLN A 261 0.92 5.16 30.23
N THR A 262 0.12 4.35 29.55
CA THR A 262 -1.34 4.54 29.46
C THR A 262 -2.03 3.30 30.01
N TYR A 263 -2.85 3.46 31.04
CA TYR A 263 -3.53 2.36 31.73
C TYR A 263 -4.90 2.03 31.15
N ASN A 264 -5.46 2.88 30.28
CA ASN A 264 -6.75 2.67 29.62
C ASN A 264 -6.65 2.97 28.10
N GLN A 265 -7.04 1.99 27.27
CA GLN A 265 -6.89 2.02 25.81
C GLN A 265 -7.76 3.06 25.07
N ASP A 266 -8.79 3.62 25.72
CA ASP A 266 -9.62 4.70 25.15
C ASP A 266 -8.85 6.05 25.08
N TYR A 267 -7.72 6.13 25.78
CA TYR A 267 -6.90 7.32 25.95
C TYR A 267 -5.52 7.15 25.27
N ARG A 268 -4.90 8.28 24.92
CA ARG A 268 -3.61 8.40 24.26
C ARG A 268 -2.88 9.64 24.77
N LEU A 269 -1.58 9.74 24.50
CA LEU A 269 -0.79 10.93 24.80
C LEU A 269 -0.38 11.65 23.51
N GLY A 270 -0.55 12.97 23.48
CA GLY A 270 0.06 13.86 22.49
C GLY A 270 1.56 14.05 22.74
N SER A 271 2.32 14.38 21.69
CA SER A 271 3.79 14.55 21.76
C SER A 271 4.28 15.68 22.69
N ASN A 272 3.36 16.48 23.23
CA ASN A 272 3.57 17.58 24.16
C ASN A 272 3.07 17.29 25.59
N GLY A 273 2.50 16.12 25.87
CA GLY A 273 1.90 15.78 27.18
C GLY A 273 0.37 15.93 27.27
N SER A 274 -0.31 16.40 26.21
CA SER A 274 -1.79 16.47 26.16
C SER A 274 -2.44 15.08 26.24
N LEU A 275 -3.57 14.97 26.93
CA LEU A 275 -4.40 13.76 26.93
C LEU A 275 -5.33 13.75 25.71
N ILE A 276 -5.24 12.69 24.90
CA ILE A 276 -6.04 12.50 23.69
C ILE A 276 -7.08 11.40 23.94
N LEU A 277 -8.36 11.64 23.63
CA LEU A 277 -9.46 10.69 23.81
C LEU A 277 -10.03 10.28 22.45
N HIS A 278 -10.02 8.99 22.16
CA HIS A 278 -10.39 8.48 20.83
C HIS A 278 -11.84 7.96 20.80
N ARG A 279 -12.80 8.86 20.53
CA ARG A 279 -14.27 8.65 20.56
C ARG A 279 -14.89 8.54 21.97
N PRO A 280 -14.93 9.63 22.75
CA PRO A 280 -15.71 9.68 23.99
C PRO A 280 -17.21 9.36 23.73
N LYS A 281 -17.75 8.38 24.46
CA LYS A 281 -19.17 7.97 24.39
C LYS A 281 -20.01 8.60 25.51
N TRP A 282 -20.22 9.92 25.43
CA TRP A 282 -21.12 10.65 26.33
C TRP A 282 -22.11 11.51 25.54
N HIS A 283 -23.09 12.10 26.24
CA HIS A 283 -24.37 12.51 25.69
C HIS A 283 -24.31 13.49 24.50
N HIS A 284 -25.29 13.36 23.61
CA HIS A 284 -25.37 14.06 22.33
C HIS A 284 -25.31 15.59 22.46
N ALA A 285 -24.63 16.24 21.51
CA ALA A 285 -25.00 17.57 21.09
C ALA A 285 -26.30 17.47 20.27
N GLU A 286 -27.29 18.28 20.60
CA GLU A 286 -28.60 18.26 19.95
C GLU A 286 -28.69 19.48 19.03
N SER A 287 -28.72 19.21 17.73
CA SER A 287 -29.00 20.22 16.70
C SER A 287 -30.43 20.73 16.90
N PRO A 288 -30.68 22.04 16.71
CA PRO A 288 -32.01 22.59 16.90
C PRO A 288 -33.03 21.94 15.99
N ASN A 289 -34.28 21.90 16.46
CA ASN A 289 -35.41 21.35 15.72
C ASN A 289 -36.51 22.42 15.59
N PRO A 290 -36.69 23.04 14.41
CA PRO A 290 -36.04 22.74 13.12
C PRO A 290 -34.56 23.20 13.03
N PRO A 291 -33.76 22.67 12.08
CA PRO A 291 -32.32 22.90 11.97
C PRO A 291 -31.94 24.25 11.33
N TYR A 292 -32.67 25.31 11.66
CA TYR A 292 -32.44 26.68 11.19
C TYR A 292 -32.99 27.70 12.20
N ILE A 293 -32.44 28.91 12.20
CA ILE A 293 -32.99 30.01 13.01
C ILE A 293 -34.36 30.40 12.45
N ILE A 294 -35.40 30.33 13.29
CA ILE A 294 -36.75 30.80 12.97
C ILE A 294 -36.76 32.33 13.11
N ILE A 295 -37.42 33.02 12.19
CA ILE A 295 -37.75 34.44 12.31
C ILE A 295 -39.26 34.57 12.36
N GLU A 296 -39.77 35.34 13.32
CA GLU A 296 -41.20 35.51 13.53
C GLU A 296 -41.87 36.13 12.27
N GLY A 297 -42.85 35.44 11.70
CA GLY A 297 -43.48 35.78 10.42
C GLY A 297 -42.88 35.12 9.16
N CYS A 298 -41.75 34.40 9.27
CA CYS A 298 -41.09 33.75 8.14
C CYS A 298 -41.32 32.22 8.08
N THR A 299 -41.56 31.67 6.89
CA THR A 299 -41.52 30.23 6.61
C THR A 299 -40.39 29.88 5.62
N PRO A 300 -39.23 29.36 6.07
CA PRO A 300 -38.12 28.93 5.21
C PRO A 300 -38.51 27.74 4.28
N PRO A 301 -37.77 27.46 3.17
CA PRO A 301 -36.32 27.58 3.04
C PRO A 301 -35.76 28.49 1.93
N GLN A 302 -36.54 29.40 1.33
CA GLN A 302 -36.01 30.40 0.38
C GLN A 302 -36.52 31.81 0.69
N SER A 303 -35.58 32.76 0.79
CA SER A 303 -35.74 34.23 0.88
C SER A 303 -37.00 34.76 1.61
N CYS A 304 -36.92 34.99 2.93
CA CYS A 304 -37.98 35.71 3.64
C CYS A 304 -37.95 37.22 3.37
N VAL A 305 -39.13 37.79 3.13
CA VAL A 305 -39.38 39.23 3.00
C VAL A 305 -40.59 39.57 3.87
N LEU A 306 -40.48 40.58 4.72
CA LEU A 306 -41.55 41.07 5.59
C LEU A 306 -41.85 42.54 5.28
N GLU A 307 -43.13 42.84 5.08
CA GLU A 307 -43.62 44.20 4.91
C GLU A 307 -44.04 44.77 6.28
N VAL A 308 -43.34 45.79 6.75
CA VAL A 308 -43.40 46.28 8.14
C VAL A 308 -43.70 47.78 8.23
N LYS A 309 -44.12 48.28 9.40
CA LYS A 309 -44.29 49.72 9.63
C LYS A 309 -42.92 50.42 9.80
N GLN A 310 -42.91 51.76 9.80
CA GLN A 310 -41.67 52.55 9.99
C GLN A 310 -40.96 52.29 11.33
N GLU A 311 -41.64 51.75 12.33
CA GLU A 311 -41.04 51.18 13.53
C GLU A 311 -41.80 49.93 13.98
N GLY A 312 -41.10 49.01 14.65
CA GLY A 312 -41.67 47.75 15.10
C GLY A 312 -40.64 46.83 15.75
N ASN A 313 -41.08 45.63 16.12
CA ASN A 313 -40.24 44.63 16.78
C ASN A 313 -40.06 43.43 15.86
N ILE A 314 -38.90 42.76 15.96
CA ILE A 314 -38.62 41.49 15.29
C ILE A 314 -37.96 40.50 16.24
N THR A 315 -38.39 39.25 16.18
CA THR A 315 -37.84 38.15 16.98
C THR A 315 -37.19 37.11 16.06
N CYS A 316 -36.00 36.65 16.41
CA CYS A 316 -35.46 35.38 15.92
C CYS A 316 -35.28 34.38 17.06
N SER A 317 -35.40 33.09 16.78
CA SER A 317 -35.29 32.04 17.78
C SER A 317 -34.68 30.74 17.26
N VAL A 318 -34.09 30.00 18.19
CA VAL A 318 -33.48 28.68 17.99
C VAL A 318 -34.04 27.77 19.07
N LEU A 319 -34.61 26.63 18.69
CA LEU A 319 -35.36 25.75 19.60
C LEU A 319 -34.66 24.39 19.77
N GLY A 320 -34.56 23.91 21.01
CA GLY A 320 -33.96 22.61 21.35
C GLY A 320 -32.48 22.46 20.96
N ILE A 321 -31.65 23.50 21.16
CA ILE A 321 -30.21 23.46 20.86
C ILE A 321 -29.36 23.10 22.08
N ARG A 322 -28.25 22.37 21.89
CA ARG A 322 -27.33 22.00 22.98
C ARG A 322 -25.88 21.92 22.49
N PRO A 323 -24.91 22.67 23.07
CA PRO A 323 -25.05 23.63 24.18
C PRO A 323 -25.83 24.91 23.82
N GLU A 324 -26.11 25.74 24.83
CA GLU A 324 -26.68 27.09 24.69
C GLU A 324 -25.85 27.95 23.72
N VAL A 325 -26.52 28.86 22.98
CA VAL A 325 -25.89 29.74 22.00
C VAL A 325 -26.33 31.19 22.17
N GLU A 326 -25.47 32.14 21.81
CA GLU A 326 -25.84 33.55 21.73
C GLU A 326 -26.39 33.88 20.33
N LEU A 327 -27.32 34.81 20.24
CA LEU A 327 -27.86 35.32 18.98
C LEU A 327 -27.57 36.83 18.85
N MET A 328 -27.29 37.31 17.63
CA MET A 328 -27.15 38.74 17.35
C MET A 328 -27.80 39.11 16.00
N TRP A 329 -28.46 40.27 15.98
CA TRP A 329 -28.91 40.92 14.73
C TRP A 329 -27.78 41.73 14.09
N LYS A 330 -27.55 41.50 12.80
CA LYS A 330 -26.59 42.23 11.97
C LYS A 330 -27.30 42.85 10.77
N SER A 331 -27.17 44.16 10.59
CA SER A 331 -27.62 44.87 9.39
C SER A 331 -26.59 44.74 8.25
N GLN A 332 -27.05 44.81 7.01
CA GLN A 332 -26.15 44.82 5.85
C GLN A 332 -25.48 46.20 5.59
N TYR A 333 -25.98 47.28 6.21
CA TYR A 333 -25.50 48.65 6.01
C TYR A 333 -25.62 49.51 7.28
N ASP A 334 -24.55 50.22 7.63
CA ASP A 334 -24.59 51.37 8.54
C ASP A 334 -25.02 52.65 7.77
N LYS A 335 -26.32 52.76 7.50
CA LYS A 335 -26.95 54.04 7.09
C LYS A 335 -27.53 54.71 8.33
N ASN A 336 -27.35 56.04 8.46
CA ASN A 336 -27.93 56.83 9.56
C ASN A 336 -29.47 56.78 9.63
N ASP A 337 -30.13 56.33 8.57
CA ASP A 337 -31.59 56.27 8.41
C ASP A 337 -32.21 54.94 8.87
N PHE A 338 -31.46 54.09 9.59
CA PHE A 338 -31.98 52.88 10.23
C PHE A 338 -31.31 52.66 11.60
N SER A 339 -32.09 52.21 12.58
CA SER A 339 -31.59 51.89 13.92
C SER A 339 -32.21 50.60 14.45
N MET A 340 -31.40 49.79 15.13
CA MET A 340 -31.82 48.62 15.89
C MET A 340 -31.51 48.89 17.37
N SER A 341 -32.50 48.72 18.24
CA SER A 341 -32.43 49.12 19.65
C SER A 341 -33.19 48.14 20.54
N GLY A 342 -32.93 48.16 21.86
CA GLY A 342 -33.65 47.30 22.80
C GLY A 342 -33.51 45.80 22.50
N GLN A 343 -32.33 45.34 22.07
CA GLN A 343 -32.07 43.92 21.86
C GLN A 343 -32.07 43.19 23.22
N GLU A 344 -32.98 42.23 23.38
CA GLU A 344 -33.13 41.41 24.57
C GLU A 344 -32.99 39.92 24.19
N VAL A 345 -32.05 39.23 24.85
CA VAL A 345 -31.85 37.78 24.70
C VAL A 345 -32.50 37.07 25.88
N LYS A 346 -33.25 36.01 25.60
CA LYS A 346 -33.86 35.11 26.59
C LYS A 346 -33.57 33.66 26.21
N ALA A 347 -32.92 32.92 27.11
CA ALA A 347 -32.75 31.48 26.99
C ALA A 347 -33.61 30.75 28.02
N ASN A 348 -34.26 29.66 27.62
CA ASN A 348 -35.03 28.78 28.49
C ASN A 348 -34.49 27.35 28.38
N GLU A 349 -34.09 26.73 29.49
CA GLU A 349 -33.65 25.34 29.51
C GLU A 349 -34.86 24.38 29.56
N ARG A 350 -34.83 23.32 28.74
CA ARG A 350 -35.75 22.18 28.79
C ARG A 350 -34.98 20.87 28.65
N GLU A 351 -35.02 20.04 29.69
CA GLU A 351 -34.47 18.66 29.68
C GLU A 351 -32.98 18.56 29.26
N GLY A 352 -32.22 19.65 29.43
CA GLY A 352 -30.80 19.77 29.04
C GLY A 352 -30.54 20.31 27.62
N SER A 353 -31.60 20.73 26.92
CA SER A 353 -31.56 21.55 25.69
C SER A 353 -32.02 22.99 25.98
N PHE A 354 -31.75 23.92 25.08
CA PHE A 354 -32.05 25.34 25.24
C PHE A 354 -32.95 25.85 24.11
N ASP A 355 -33.95 26.66 24.46
CA ASP A 355 -34.66 27.53 23.53
C ASP A 355 -34.18 28.97 23.71
N VAL A 356 -33.50 29.51 22.69
CA VAL A 356 -32.93 30.87 22.71
C VAL A 356 -33.73 31.80 21.80
N PHE A 357 -34.10 32.96 22.32
CA PHE A 357 -34.88 34.00 21.66
C PHE A 357 -34.12 35.32 21.70
N LEU A 358 -34.07 36.04 20.59
CA LEU A 358 -33.58 37.42 20.48
C LEU A 358 -34.67 38.30 19.86
N SER A 359 -35.25 39.17 20.67
CA SER A 359 -36.14 40.24 20.19
C SER A 359 -35.37 41.56 20.10
N GLY A 360 -35.67 42.36 19.08
CA GLY A 360 -35.10 43.71 18.91
C GLY A 360 -36.06 44.67 18.22
N ASN A 361 -35.98 45.95 18.56
CA ASN A 361 -36.86 47.00 18.05
C ASN A 361 -36.15 47.76 16.93
N PHE A 362 -36.68 47.70 15.72
CA PHE A 362 -36.17 48.41 14.56
C PHE A 362 -36.94 49.71 14.32
N LYS A 363 -36.23 50.72 13.81
CA LYS A 363 -36.81 52.00 13.39
C LYS A 363 -36.13 52.55 12.14
N PHE A 364 -36.94 52.84 11.14
CA PHE A 364 -36.55 53.51 9.90
C PHE A 364 -36.63 55.04 10.06
N GLY A 365 -35.80 55.76 9.31
CA GLY A 365 -35.90 57.20 9.14
C GLY A 365 -37.15 57.58 8.33
N ALA A 366 -37.73 58.75 8.62
CA ALA A 366 -39.08 59.13 8.15
C ALA A 366 -39.30 59.08 6.63
N ASN A 367 -38.23 59.21 5.83
CA ASN A 367 -38.26 59.19 4.36
C ASN A 367 -37.60 57.92 3.76
N PHE A 368 -37.30 56.90 4.55
CA PHE A 368 -36.58 55.71 4.09
C PHE A 368 -37.53 54.73 3.38
N ALA A 369 -37.23 54.41 2.11
CA ALA A 369 -38.08 53.57 1.26
C ALA A 369 -37.32 52.42 0.55
N ASP A 370 -36.05 52.20 0.86
CA ASP A 370 -35.28 51.04 0.37
C ASP A 370 -35.66 49.77 1.17
N GLU A 371 -35.29 48.59 0.65
CA GLU A 371 -35.26 47.36 1.45
C GLU A 371 -34.02 47.31 2.37
N ILE A 372 -34.15 46.73 3.57
CA ILE A 372 -33.02 46.40 4.46
C ILE A 372 -32.96 44.90 4.71
N THR A 373 -31.82 44.29 4.40
CA THR A 373 -31.51 42.93 4.88
C THR A 373 -31.01 42.98 6.32
N LEU A 374 -31.69 42.24 7.19
CA LEU A 374 -31.19 41.84 8.51
C LEU A 374 -30.77 40.37 8.47
N GLU A 375 -29.69 40.06 9.17
CA GLU A 375 -29.16 38.72 9.37
C GLU A 375 -29.16 38.44 10.88
N CYS A 376 -30.03 37.55 11.34
CA CYS A 376 -29.86 36.95 12.67
C CYS A 376 -28.88 35.79 12.52
N LEU A 377 -27.83 35.79 13.32
CA LEU A 377 -26.79 34.75 13.32
C LEU A 377 -26.47 34.30 14.74
N VAL A 378 -26.01 33.06 14.87
CA VAL A 378 -25.40 32.57 16.10
C VAL A 378 -24.02 33.20 16.29
N VAL A 379 -23.73 33.60 17.52
CA VAL A 379 -22.47 34.22 17.98
C VAL A 379 -22.07 33.65 19.35
N GLY A 380 -21.12 34.29 20.04
CA GLY A 380 -20.58 33.80 21.31
C GLY A 380 -19.56 32.67 21.16
N SER A 381 -19.17 32.05 22.26
CA SER A 381 -18.13 31.01 22.30
C SER A 381 -18.50 29.70 21.57
N ASN A 382 -19.78 29.48 21.31
CA ASN A 382 -20.31 28.26 20.69
C ASN A 382 -20.65 28.42 19.19
N ALA A 383 -20.33 29.56 18.57
CA ALA A 383 -20.69 29.85 17.17
C ALA A 383 -20.01 28.96 16.13
N ASP A 384 -18.85 28.40 16.46
CA ASP A 384 -18.13 27.46 15.60
C ASP A 384 -18.77 26.06 15.58
N LEU A 385 -19.58 25.72 16.59
CA LEU A 385 -20.38 24.49 16.62
C LEU A 385 -21.63 24.61 15.73
N PHE A 386 -22.14 25.82 15.54
CA PHE A 386 -23.44 26.09 14.94
C PHE A 386 -23.39 27.27 13.96
N HIS A 387 -22.75 27.07 12.81
CA HIS A 387 -22.69 28.02 11.70
C HIS A 387 -24.06 28.22 10.98
N MET A 388 -25.05 28.74 11.70
CA MET A 388 -26.38 29.08 11.19
C MET A 388 -26.64 30.58 11.21
N SER A 389 -27.26 31.07 10.14
CA SER A 389 -27.80 32.43 10.04
C SER A 389 -29.03 32.42 9.15
N THR A 390 -30.03 33.22 9.49
CA THR A 390 -31.25 33.42 8.68
C THR A 390 -31.35 34.89 8.30
N LYS A 391 -31.56 35.15 7.01
CA LYS A 391 -31.70 36.51 6.47
C LYS A 391 -33.15 36.82 6.17
N VAL A 392 -33.57 38.01 6.60
CA VAL A 392 -34.89 38.57 6.35
C VAL A 392 -34.72 39.95 5.71
N LYS A 393 -35.52 40.23 4.69
CA LYS A 393 -35.63 41.58 4.11
C LYS A 393 -36.82 42.29 4.73
N LEU A 394 -36.60 43.47 5.30
CA LEU A 394 -37.65 44.36 5.75
C LEU A 394 -37.94 45.41 4.67
N ILE A 395 -39.22 45.57 4.32
CA ILE A 395 -39.71 46.61 3.41
C ILE A 395 -40.66 47.52 4.20
N PRO A 396 -40.37 48.83 4.33
CA PRO A 396 -41.24 49.75 5.04
C PRO A 396 -42.50 50.07 4.23
N LYS A 397 -43.68 49.70 4.76
CA LYS A 397 -44.97 50.16 4.26
C LYS A 397 -45.22 51.59 4.72
N PHE A 398 -45.32 52.49 3.75
CA PHE A 398 -46.03 53.75 3.91
C PHE A 398 -47.53 53.43 3.79
N GLU A 399 -48.30 53.68 4.85
CA GLU A 399 -49.75 53.55 4.80
C GLU A 399 -50.33 54.72 4.00
N GLU A 400 -50.70 54.47 2.73
CA GLU A 400 -51.58 55.38 2.00
C GLU A 400 -52.92 55.47 2.73
N SER A 401 -53.22 56.65 3.30
CA SER A 401 -54.47 56.90 4.01
C SER A 401 -55.66 56.85 3.03
N SER A 402 -56.26 55.67 2.92
CA SER A 402 -57.52 55.43 2.23
C SER A 402 -58.56 54.98 3.25
N ASP A 403 -59.65 55.74 3.36
CA ASP A 403 -60.59 55.67 4.48
C ASP A 403 -61.57 54.49 4.41
N SER A 404 -62.00 54.04 5.59
CA SER A 404 -63.28 53.36 5.86
C SER A 404 -63.48 51.96 5.25
N GLU A 405 -64.36 51.08 5.75
CA GLU A 405 -65.34 51.12 6.86
C GLU A 405 -65.13 49.83 7.73
N LYS A 406 -65.76 49.53 8.89
CA LYS A 406 -67.08 49.88 9.45
C LYS A 406 -67.09 49.85 10.98
N GLU A 407 -67.55 50.94 11.59
CA GLU A 407 -68.63 50.86 12.58
C GLU A 407 -69.66 51.96 12.24
N VAL A 408 -70.92 51.75 12.60
CA VAL A 408 -72.11 52.48 12.10
C VAL A 408 -73.18 52.48 13.20
N PRO A 409 -74.00 53.54 13.43
CA PRO A 409 -74.02 54.89 12.82
C PRO A 409 -74.04 56.08 13.82
N THR A 410 -73.67 57.31 13.36
CA THR A 410 -74.47 58.55 13.62
C THR A 410 -74.07 59.81 12.79
N VAL A 411 -74.90 60.16 11.79
CA VAL A 411 -75.40 61.53 11.48
C VAL A 411 -74.45 62.67 10.96
N PHE A 412 -74.41 62.81 9.62
CA PHE A 412 -74.55 64.05 8.78
C PHE A 412 -73.51 65.21 8.60
N LEU A 413 -73.32 65.60 7.31
CA LEU A 413 -73.24 66.97 6.68
C LEU A 413 -71.91 67.78 6.45
N ILE A 414 -71.30 67.58 5.26
CA ILE A 414 -70.92 68.55 4.17
C ILE A 414 -69.83 69.68 4.32
N VAL A 415 -68.74 69.50 3.54
CA VAL A 415 -68.03 70.36 2.52
C VAL A 415 -67.70 71.88 2.74
N THR A 416 -66.53 72.30 2.19
CA THR A 416 -65.90 73.65 2.11
C THR A 416 -65.24 74.13 3.42
N ILE A 417 -64.14 74.90 3.46
CA ILE A 417 -63.55 75.91 2.56
C ILE A 417 -62.00 75.70 2.48
N LEU A 418 -61.34 75.48 1.33
CA LEU A 418 -60.95 76.37 0.21
C LEU A 418 -59.82 77.41 0.44
N ALA A 419 -58.89 77.45 -0.53
CA ALA A 419 -58.08 78.58 -1.02
C ALA A 419 -56.87 79.15 -0.24
N LEU A 420 -56.91 79.36 1.08
CA LEU A 420 -56.23 80.56 1.63
C LEU A 420 -54.69 80.62 1.75
N VAL A 421 -53.92 79.53 1.90
CA VAL A 421 -52.51 79.61 2.38
C VAL A 421 -51.43 79.09 1.42
N ILE A 422 -51.75 78.85 0.14
CA ILE A 422 -50.72 78.72 -0.93
C ILE A 422 -49.88 80.02 -1.06
N ILE A 423 -50.36 81.13 -0.50
CA ILE A 423 -49.82 82.49 -0.64
C ILE A 423 -48.73 82.84 0.40
N VAL A 424 -48.49 82.01 1.43
CA VAL A 424 -47.35 82.21 2.37
C VAL A 424 -46.07 81.51 1.85
N THR A 425 -45.93 81.49 0.52
CA THR A 425 -44.72 81.86 -0.26
C THR A 425 -43.35 81.37 0.25
N ILE A 426 -42.53 80.70 -0.57
CA ILE A 426 -41.80 81.25 -1.74
C ILE A 426 -40.89 82.46 -1.40
N ALA A 427 -41.14 83.20 -0.31
CA ALA A 427 -40.35 84.37 0.09
C ALA A 427 -38.91 84.01 0.54
N VAL A 428 -38.72 82.82 1.12
CA VAL A 428 -37.40 82.37 1.62
C VAL A 428 -36.47 81.88 0.48
N LEU A 429 -37.02 81.55 -0.70
CA LEU A 429 -36.28 80.95 -1.82
C LEU A 429 -35.26 81.88 -2.50
N LEU A 430 -35.21 83.17 -2.12
CA LEU A 430 -34.45 84.21 -2.84
C LEU A 430 -33.22 84.77 -2.12
N VAL A 431 -32.99 84.44 -0.84
CA VAL A 431 -32.11 85.26 0.02
C VAL A 431 -30.60 85.02 -0.18
N LEU A 432 -30.12 83.77 -0.24
CA LEU A 432 -28.67 83.46 -0.28
C LEU A 432 -28.23 82.45 -1.35
N PHE A 433 -28.75 82.61 -2.57
CA PHE A 433 -28.08 82.10 -3.78
C PHE A 433 -26.82 82.95 -4.09
N LYS A 434 -25.74 82.80 -3.30
CA LYS A 434 -24.40 83.42 -3.54
C LYS A 434 -23.30 82.69 -2.73
N VAL A 435 -22.49 81.75 -3.24
CA VAL A 435 -21.54 81.71 -4.39
C VAL A 435 -20.07 82.02 -3.99
N VAL A 436 -19.11 81.17 -4.45
CA VAL A 436 -17.63 81.11 -4.19
C VAL A 436 -17.20 80.89 -2.71
N ARG A 437 -16.05 80.31 -2.30
CA ARG A 437 -14.69 79.91 -2.84
C ARG A 437 -14.26 78.56 -2.16
N ARG A 438 -13.15 77.81 -2.41
CA ARG A 438 -11.95 77.86 -3.31
C ARG A 438 -11.32 76.43 -3.51
N LYS A 439 -10.11 76.37 -4.10
CA LYS A 439 -9.07 75.28 -4.17
C LYS A 439 -7.67 76.00 -4.11
N PRO A 440 -6.46 75.38 -4.17
CA PRO A 440 -5.94 74.03 -3.83
C PRO A 440 -4.50 74.04 -3.15
N ARG A 441 -3.75 72.91 -3.21
CA ARG A 441 -2.24 72.75 -3.18
C ARG A 441 -1.49 72.82 -1.80
N LYS A 442 -0.26 72.28 -1.59
CA LYS A 442 0.79 71.62 -2.45
C LYS A 442 1.80 70.74 -1.62
N GLN A 443 2.30 69.61 -2.19
CA GLN A 443 3.70 69.03 -2.24
C GLN A 443 4.65 68.99 -1.00
N GLU A 444 5.69 68.14 -0.81
CA GLU A 444 6.29 66.88 -1.40
C GLU A 444 7.42 66.38 -0.43
N GLY A 445 8.15 65.26 -0.55
CA GLY A 445 8.12 64.08 -1.45
C GLY A 445 9.50 63.35 -1.56
N HIS A 446 9.53 62.00 -1.51
CA HIS A 446 10.71 61.07 -1.62
C HIS A 446 11.80 61.13 -0.50
N ASN A 447 12.52 60.07 -0.11
CA ASN A 447 12.64 58.63 -0.51
C ASN A 447 13.08 57.78 0.74
N ALA A 448 13.44 56.47 0.78
CA ALA A 448 13.69 55.40 -0.22
C ALA A 448 13.28 53.97 0.29
N GLU A 449 14.23 53.06 0.57
CA GLU A 449 14.12 51.61 0.83
C GLU A 449 14.60 51.26 2.27
N GLU A 450 14.10 50.23 2.97
CA GLU A 450 14.41 48.80 2.76
C GLU A 450 13.43 47.83 3.49
N ALA A 451 13.49 46.54 3.13
CA ALA A 451 12.95 45.34 3.83
C ALA A 451 11.43 45.20 4.13
N ALA A 452 10.91 43.97 3.92
CA ALA A 452 9.54 43.57 4.25
C ALA A 452 9.51 42.30 5.14
N PRO A 453 8.59 42.17 6.12
CA PRO A 453 8.45 40.99 6.96
C PRO A 453 7.61 39.89 6.31
N MET A 454 7.90 38.63 6.64
CA MET A 454 7.10 37.45 6.24
C MET A 454 5.98 37.16 7.24
N MET A 455 4.91 36.50 6.79
CA MET A 455 3.78 36.05 7.62
C MET A 455 3.43 34.59 7.26
N ASN A 456 3.20 33.74 8.26
CA ASN A 456 3.02 32.29 8.07
C ASN A 456 1.60 31.91 7.58
N PHE A 457 1.51 30.77 6.89
CA PHE A 457 0.26 30.11 6.47
C PHE A 457 0.00 28.84 7.32
N GLN A 458 -1.27 28.42 7.46
CA GLN A 458 -1.66 27.25 8.27
C GLN A 458 -2.62 26.30 7.54
N ILE A 459 -2.30 25.00 7.60
CA ILE A 459 -3.15 23.79 7.83
C ILE A 459 -4.58 23.71 7.22
N ASP A 460 -5.45 24.69 7.42
CA ASP A 460 -6.92 24.68 7.24
C ASP A 460 -7.42 24.07 5.90
N ASP A 461 -6.79 24.45 4.78
CA ASP A 461 -7.17 23.96 3.45
C ASP A 461 -7.07 22.42 3.30
N THR A 462 -6.31 21.72 4.17
CA THR A 462 -6.16 20.25 4.13
C THR A 462 -7.37 19.53 4.73
N GLU A 463 -7.85 19.96 5.90
CA GLU A 463 -9.04 19.37 6.52
C GLU A 463 -10.28 19.69 5.68
N ARG A 464 -10.35 20.89 5.10
CA ARG A 464 -11.37 21.27 4.13
C ARG A 464 -11.46 20.27 2.97
N PHE A 465 -10.33 19.95 2.34
CA PHE A 465 -10.30 18.99 1.24
C PHE A 465 -10.74 17.58 1.67
N ILE A 466 -10.32 17.13 2.85
CA ILE A 466 -10.72 15.83 3.42
C ILE A 466 -12.22 15.79 3.71
N GLN A 467 -12.80 16.87 4.25
CA GLN A 467 -14.22 16.94 4.59
C GLN A 467 -15.10 17.08 3.33
N GLU A 468 -14.73 17.94 2.36
CA GLU A 468 -15.43 18.02 1.07
C GLU A 468 -15.35 16.68 0.31
N SER A 469 -14.22 15.96 0.39
CA SER A 469 -14.08 14.60 -0.15
C SER A 469 -14.93 13.56 0.57
N LYS A 470 -14.97 13.55 1.92
CA LYS A 470 -15.82 12.66 2.73
C LYS A 470 -17.30 12.87 2.41
N THR A 471 -17.76 14.13 2.37
CA THR A 471 -19.17 14.45 2.07
C THR A 471 -19.54 14.03 0.65
N SER A 472 -18.65 14.22 -0.33
CA SER A 472 -18.87 13.73 -1.69
C SER A 472 -18.90 12.19 -1.77
N TYR A 473 -18.02 11.51 -1.04
CA TYR A 473 -18.05 10.04 -0.94
C TYR A 473 -19.27 9.51 -0.20
N ALA A 474 -19.78 10.23 0.81
CA ALA A 474 -21.02 9.88 1.52
C ALA A 474 -22.22 9.93 0.57
N VAL A 475 -22.41 11.03 -0.17
CA VAL A 475 -23.48 11.14 -1.18
C VAL A 475 -23.38 10.04 -2.26
N LEU A 476 -22.16 9.73 -2.71
CA LEU A 476 -21.93 8.63 -3.65
C LEU A 476 -22.15 7.23 -3.03
N TYR A 477 -22.00 7.08 -1.71
CA TYR A 477 -22.22 5.83 -0.99
C TYR A 477 -23.70 5.61 -0.62
N ASP A 478 -24.43 6.66 -0.26
CA ASP A 478 -25.87 6.61 0.00
C ASP A 478 -26.67 6.34 -1.30
N ALA A 479 -26.14 6.74 -2.46
CA ALA A 479 -26.59 6.30 -3.76
C ALA A 479 -26.29 4.80 -4.03
N VAL A 480 -25.18 4.26 -3.50
CA VAL A 480 -24.89 2.81 -3.50
C VAL A 480 -25.68 2.13 -2.38
N GLN A 481 -27.01 2.10 -2.55
CA GLN A 481 -27.91 1.32 -1.71
C GLN A 481 -27.39 -0.11 -1.56
N PRO A 482 -27.18 -0.62 -0.33
CA PRO A 482 -26.99 -2.05 -0.13
C PRO A 482 -28.24 -2.79 -0.58
N ILE A 483 -28.07 -3.97 -1.18
CA ILE A 483 -29.19 -4.87 -1.52
C ILE A 483 -30.07 -5.03 -0.27
N PRO A 484 -31.43 -4.92 -0.35
CA PRO A 484 -32.32 -4.76 0.82
C PRO A 484 -32.33 -5.88 1.89
N TYR A 485 -31.45 -6.87 1.77
CA TYR A 485 -31.10 -7.87 2.78
C TYR A 485 -29.94 -7.43 3.69
N ILE A 486 -28.89 -6.83 3.11
CA ILE A 486 -27.60 -6.59 3.78
C ILE A 486 -27.66 -5.32 4.66
N LYS A 487 -28.58 -4.40 4.32
CA LYS A 487 -28.79 -3.10 4.99
C LYS A 487 -29.01 -3.23 6.50
N ASP A 488 -29.66 -4.31 6.94
CA ASP A 488 -30.06 -4.55 8.33
C ASP A 488 -28.92 -5.15 9.21
N ARG A 489 -27.76 -5.51 8.62
CA ARG A 489 -26.61 -6.13 9.32
C ARG A 489 -25.25 -5.49 9.01
N LEU A 490 -25.21 -4.33 8.34
CA LEU A 490 -23.95 -3.68 7.94
C LEU A 490 -23.22 -3.02 9.12
N PHE A 491 -22.28 -3.76 9.71
CA PHE A 491 -21.13 -3.14 10.39
C PHE A 491 -20.46 -2.15 9.42
N CYS A 492 -20.30 -0.88 9.84
CA CYS A 492 -19.92 0.21 8.94
C CYS A 492 -18.59 -0.05 8.21
N VAL A 493 -18.67 -0.30 6.89
CA VAL A 493 -17.54 -0.66 6.01
C VAL A 493 -16.45 0.42 5.97
N ASN A 494 -16.80 1.65 6.33
CA ASN A 494 -15.97 2.85 6.43
C ASN A 494 -14.64 2.65 7.19
N ARG A 495 -14.53 1.65 8.08
CA ARG A 495 -13.31 1.37 8.87
C ARG A 495 -12.51 0.14 8.41
N ILE A 496 -12.91 -0.54 7.32
CA ILE A 496 -12.23 -1.76 6.80
C ILE A 496 -11.74 -1.56 5.35
N TYR A 497 -12.38 -0.69 4.58
CA TYR A 497 -12.13 -0.55 3.13
C TYR A 497 -10.84 0.20 2.75
N VAL A 498 -10.33 1.09 3.61
CA VAL A 498 -9.41 2.19 3.21
C VAL A 498 -7.95 2.00 3.69
N GLU A 499 -7.61 0.86 4.29
CA GLU A 499 -6.30 0.62 4.95
C GLU A 499 -5.62 -0.69 4.49
N GLY A 500 -5.92 -1.16 3.28
CA GLY A 500 -5.29 -2.39 2.75
C GLY A 500 -5.52 -2.73 1.28
N GLY A 501 -6.33 -1.96 0.55
CA GLY A 501 -6.79 -2.27 -0.81
C GLY A 501 -6.34 -1.28 -1.88
N MET A 502 -5.15 -0.66 -1.72
CA MET A 502 -4.66 0.41 -2.60
C MET A 502 -3.21 0.22 -3.03
N GLU A 503 -2.93 0.60 -4.26
CA GLU A 503 -1.59 0.72 -4.83
C GLU A 503 -1.39 2.08 -5.50
N LYS A 504 -0.13 2.52 -5.58
CA LYS A 504 0.30 3.79 -6.15
C LYS A 504 1.42 3.57 -7.17
N LEU A 505 1.36 4.30 -8.29
CA LEU A 505 2.42 4.28 -9.32
C LEU A 505 3.56 5.23 -8.91
N ASP A 506 4.78 4.69 -8.82
CA ASP A 506 5.92 5.37 -8.17
C ASP A 506 6.66 6.37 -9.10
N ASP A 507 6.79 6.06 -10.40
CA ASP A 507 7.29 6.98 -11.43
C ASP A 507 6.55 6.73 -12.77
N MET A 508 6.37 7.78 -13.57
CA MET A 508 5.85 7.72 -14.95
C MET A 508 6.94 7.85 -16.03
N LYS A 509 8.21 8.07 -15.66
CA LYS A 509 9.33 8.26 -16.61
C LYS A 509 9.84 6.97 -17.25
N THR A 510 9.49 5.80 -16.71
CA THR A 510 9.95 4.49 -17.22
C THR A 510 8.80 3.65 -17.77
N LEU A 511 9.07 2.89 -18.84
CA LEU A 511 8.13 1.93 -19.45
C LEU A 511 7.80 0.71 -18.57
N ASN A 512 8.49 0.52 -17.43
CA ASN A 512 8.04 -0.39 -16.37
C ASN A 512 7.16 0.38 -15.39
N LEU A 513 5.91 -0.06 -15.24
CA LEU A 513 4.92 0.54 -14.33
C LEU A 513 5.07 -0.08 -12.92
N ASN A 514 6.00 0.44 -12.13
CA ASN A 514 6.21 -0.03 -10.76
C ASN A 514 5.09 0.50 -9.83
N TRP A 515 4.11 -0.36 -9.55
CA TRP A 515 3.10 -0.14 -8.52
C TRP A 515 3.63 -0.60 -7.16
N LYS A 516 3.38 0.21 -6.13
CA LYS A 516 3.66 -0.13 -4.72
C LYS A 516 2.36 -0.16 -3.92
N PRO A 517 2.19 -1.08 -2.95
CA PRO A 517 1.09 -1.02 -2.02
C PRO A 517 1.15 0.27 -1.19
N VAL A 518 -0.01 0.73 -0.74
CA VAL A 518 -0.18 1.92 0.12
C VAL A 518 -0.72 1.45 1.46
N GLU A 519 0.04 1.63 2.54
CA GLU A 519 -0.33 1.13 3.88
C GLU A 519 -1.51 1.93 4.48
N SER A 520 -1.63 3.20 4.11
CA SER A 520 -2.76 4.04 4.52
C SER A 520 -3.00 5.17 3.52
N HIS A 521 -4.24 5.60 3.36
CA HIS A 521 -4.61 6.81 2.62
C HIS A 521 -3.83 8.06 3.07
N ASN A 522 -3.34 8.09 4.32
CA ASN A 522 -2.46 9.14 4.84
C ASN A 522 -1.13 9.28 4.05
N GLU A 523 -0.62 8.23 3.40
CA GLU A 523 0.57 8.33 2.54
C GLU A 523 0.33 9.06 1.21
N ILE A 524 -0.92 9.08 0.75
CA ILE A 524 -1.34 9.90 -0.38
C ILE A 524 -1.26 11.37 0.03
N LEU A 525 -1.83 11.71 1.20
CA LEU A 525 -1.87 13.07 1.74
C LEU A 525 -0.47 13.63 2.06
N LYS A 526 0.43 12.82 2.65
CA LYS A 526 1.81 13.20 3.00
C LYS A 526 2.61 13.78 1.83
N GLN A 527 2.37 13.37 0.58
CA GLN A 527 3.20 13.80 -0.55
C GLN A 527 2.83 15.19 -1.09
N TYR A 528 1.60 15.67 -0.85
CA TYR A 528 1.15 16.99 -1.33
C TYR A 528 1.68 18.16 -0.49
N TYR A 529 2.12 17.91 0.75
CA TYR A 529 2.73 18.91 1.65
C TYR A 529 3.93 19.66 1.02
N TRP A 530 4.65 19.03 0.09
CA TRP A 530 5.83 19.60 -0.56
C TRP A 530 5.55 20.60 -1.69
N MET A 531 4.29 20.77 -2.13
CA MET A 531 3.94 21.71 -3.21
C MET A 531 3.17 22.95 -2.74
N ALA A 532 2.78 23.03 -1.46
CA ALA A 532 1.84 24.04 -0.97
C ALA A 532 2.43 25.45 -0.72
N THR A 533 3.75 25.64 -0.87
CA THR A 533 4.47 26.85 -0.40
C THR A 533 4.53 28.02 -1.40
N MET A 534 3.64 28.08 -2.41
CA MET A 534 3.65 29.15 -3.44
C MET A 534 2.27 29.73 -3.80
N ASN A 535 1.85 30.68 -2.96
CA ASN A 535 1.11 31.91 -3.29
C ASN A 535 -0.37 31.86 -3.77
N THR A 536 -1.03 33.03 -3.64
CA THR A 536 -2.50 33.19 -3.59
C THR A 536 -3.18 33.55 -4.91
N LEU A 537 -4.38 33.00 -5.19
CA LEU A 537 -5.67 33.76 -5.34
C LEU A 537 -6.82 32.97 -6.00
N THR A 538 -8.03 33.21 -5.47
CA THR A 538 -9.41 32.84 -5.91
C THR A 538 -9.84 31.36 -5.95
N LYS A 539 -11.09 31.11 -5.49
CA LYS A 539 -11.69 29.80 -5.14
C LYS A 539 -12.74 29.29 -6.15
N LYS A 540 -13.14 28.02 -5.94
CA LYS A 540 -14.41 27.31 -6.30
C LYS A 540 -14.49 26.45 -7.58
N VAL A 541 -15.34 25.41 -7.42
CA VAL A 541 -16.01 24.48 -8.35
C VAL A 541 -15.17 23.34 -8.94
N LEU A 542 -15.62 22.11 -8.65
CA LEU A 542 -15.53 20.97 -9.57
C LEU A 542 -16.94 20.42 -9.81
N ILE A 543 -17.25 20.06 -11.05
CA ILE A 543 -18.49 19.40 -11.49
C ILE A 543 -18.12 18.19 -12.34
N GLN A 544 -18.97 17.17 -12.32
CA GLN A 544 -18.87 15.94 -13.11
C GLN A 544 -19.11 16.24 -14.61
N ILE A 545 -18.06 16.30 -15.44
CA ILE A 545 -18.17 16.71 -16.86
C ILE A 545 -17.41 15.75 -17.79
N SER A 546 -17.97 15.55 -19.00
CA SER A 546 -17.49 14.61 -20.02
C SER A 546 -16.30 15.09 -20.87
N HIS A 547 -15.73 14.15 -21.64
CA HIS A 547 -14.42 14.18 -22.33
C HIS A 547 -14.10 15.42 -23.20
N LYS A 548 -15.09 16.23 -23.63
CA LYS A 548 -14.83 17.45 -24.43
C LYS A 548 -14.38 18.67 -23.61
N PHE A 549 -14.61 18.70 -22.29
CA PHE A 549 -14.37 19.90 -21.48
C PHE A 549 -12.93 20.03 -20.96
N LEU A 550 -12.23 18.90 -20.81
CA LEU A 550 -10.83 18.80 -20.36
C LEU A 550 -9.82 19.62 -21.18
N VAL A 551 -10.14 19.93 -22.45
CA VAL A 551 -9.26 20.71 -23.33
C VAL A 551 -9.42 22.23 -23.14
N LYS A 552 -10.43 22.70 -22.39
CA LYS A 552 -10.69 24.14 -22.17
C LYS A 552 -10.42 24.63 -20.74
N ILE A 553 -10.44 23.78 -19.71
CA ILE A 553 -10.03 24.18 -18.34
C ILE A 553 -8.53 23.92 -18.16
N CYS A 554 -7.70 24.80 -18.72
CA CYS A 554 -6.23 24.76 -18.57
C CYS A 554 -5.67 26.01 -17.86
N PHE A 555 -6.46 26.66 -16.99
CA PHE A 555 -6.02 27.84 -16.22
C PHE A 555 -6.33 27.72 -14.73
N LYS A 556 -5.30 28.06 -13.93
CA LYS A 556 -5.14 27.91 -12.47
C LYS A 556 -4.96 26.49 -11.94
N MET A 557 -4.11 26.39 -10.91
CA MET A 557 -3.69 25.15 -10.27
C MET A 557 -4.68 24.74 -9.18
N GLN A 558 -5.27 23.57 -9.34
CA GLN A 558 -6.06 22.87 -8.32
C GLN A 558 -5.73 21.38 -8.42
N SER A 559 -5.72 20.67 -7.29
CA SER A 559 -5.49 19.22 -7.24
C SER A 559 -6.83 18.49 -7.32
N PHE A 560 -6.97 17.58 -8.28
CA PHE A 560 -8.22 16.86 -8.53
C PHE A 560 -8.02 15.35 -8.39
N LEU A 561 -8.88 14.69 -7.61
CA LEU A 561 -8.96 13.23 -7.56
C LEU A 561 -9.99 12.76 -8.61
N LEU A 562 -9.51 12.16 -9.71
CA LEU A 562 -10.36 11.64 -10.78
C LEU A 562 -10.54 10.12 -10.65
N THR A 563 -11.75 9.67 -10.32
CA THR A 563 -12.12 8.26 -10.39
C THR A 563 -12.47 7.88 -11.84
N THR A 564 -11.92 6.78 -12.35
CA THR A 564 -12.23 6.26 -13.69
C THR A 564 -12.00 4.75 -13.74
N ARG A 565 -12.62 4.06 -14.71
CA ARG A 565 -12.32 2.65 -15.01
C ARG A 565 -10.98 2.55 -15.75
N SER A 566 -10.24 1.46 -15.56
CA SER A 566 -8.89 1.29 -16.15
C SER A 566 -8.84 1.46 -17.67
N PHE A 567 -9.90 1.06 -18.39
CA PHE A 567 -10.03 1.24 -19.84
C PHE A 567 -10.55 2.64 -20.26
N CYS A 568 -11.15 3.39 -19.33
CA CYS A 568 -11.59 4.77 -19.51
C CYS A 568 -10.48 5.80 -19.14
N LEU A 569 -9.23 5.36 -19.03
CA LEU A 569 -8.10 6.23 -18.72
C LEU A 569 -7.74 7.10 -19.95
N PRO A 570 -7.65 8.44 -19.84
CA PRO A 570 -7.28 9.29 -20.97
C PRO A 570 -5.90 8.94 -21.54
N LYS A 571 -5.78 8.92 -22.87
CA LYS A 571 -4.50 8.62 -23.55
C LYS A 571 -3.42 9.70 -23.31
N ASN A 572 -3.86 10.94 -23.08
CA ASN A 572 -3.00 12.06 -22.70
C ASN A 572 -3.32 12.45 -21.25
N ILE A 573 -2.32 12.35 -20.36
CA ILE A 573 -2.42 12.72 -18.94
C ILE A 573 -1.29 13.70 -18.63
N ALA A 574 -1.54 14.68 -17.75
CA ALA A 574 -0.52 15.64 -17.33
C ALA A 574 0.69 14.95 -16.66
N PRO A 575 1.94 15.37 -16.93
CA PRO A 575 3.14 14.71 -16.38
C PRO A 575 3.19 14.63 -14.85
N GLN A 576 2.55 15.57 -14.15
CA GLN A 576 2.48 15.64 -12.69
C GLN A 576 1.30 14.85 -12.06
N ALA A 577 0.55 14.05 -12.83
CA ALA A 577 -0.59 13.29 -12.32
C ALA A 577 -0.17 11.97 -11.67
N HIS A 578 -0.29 11.88 -10.34
CA HIS A 578 -0.15 10.60 -9.62
C HIS A 578 -1.28 9.63 -9.98
N ARG A 579 -0.99 8.33 -10.06
CA ARG A 579 -2.00 7.28 -10.30
C ARG A 579 -2.15 6.39 -9.07
N LEU A 580 -3.40 6.07 -8.76
CA LEU A 580 -3.83 5.18 -7.68
C LEU A 580 -4.71 4.07 -8.25
N ARG A 581 -4.57 2.85 -7.75
CA ARG A 581 -5.33 1.65 -8.13
C ARG A 581 -5.99 1.06 -6.89
N LEU A 582 -7.30 0.81 -6.95
CA LEU A 582 -7.98 -0.03 -5.97
C LEU A 582 -7.76 -1.51 -6.33
N THR A 583 -7.33 -2.33 -5.37
CA THR A 583 -7.06 -3.76 -5.56
C THR A 583 -8.09 -4.69 -4.92
N GLY A 584 -9.04 -4.14 -4.16
CA GLY A 584 -10.09 -4.89 -3.45
C GLY A 584 -9.74 -5.14 -1.99
N PHE A 585 -10.38 -6.12 -1.35
CA PHE A 585 -9.98 -6.52 0.00
C PHE A 585 -8.71 -7.39 -0.05
N ASN A 586 -7.68 -7.00 0.71
CA ASN A 586 -6.58 -7.89 1.08
C ASN A 586 -7.04 -8.90 2.15
N ASP A 587 -6.22 -9.93 2.43
CA ASP A 587 -6.64 -11.03 3.29
C ASP A 587 -6.91 -10.59 4.75
N SER A 588 -6.17 -9.61 5.28
CA SER A 588 -6.45 -9.02 6.60
C SER A 588 -7.82 -8.34 6.65
N ALA A 589 -8.19 -7.59 5.61
CA ALA A 589 -9.50 -6.95 5.51
C ALA A 589 -10.63 -7.98 5.33
N ARG A 590 -10.39 -9.06 4.57
CA ARG A 590 -11.33 -10.19 4.42
C ARG A 590 -11.57 -10.89 5.76
N ASP A 591 -10.50 -11.25 6.46
CA ASP A 591 -10.54 -11.92 7.76
C ASP A 591 -11.25 -11.06 8.81
N GLN A 592 -10.93 -9.77 8.87
CA GLN A 592 -11.61 -8.84 9.78
C GLN A 592 -13.09 -8.65 9.43
N TYR A 593 -13.46 -8.62 8.14
CA TYR A 593 -14.87 -8.52 7.73
C TYR A 593 -15.65 -9.80 8.11
N ILE A 594 -15.13 -10.98 7.77
CA ILE A 594 -15.76 -12.26 8.12
C ILE A 594 -15.94 -12.35 9.65
N TYR A 595 -14.88 -12.08 10.42
CA TYR A 595 -14.92 -12.18 11.87
C TYR A 595 -15.91 -11.19 12.51
N LYS A 596 -15.84 -9.89 12.14
CA LYS A 596 -16.61 -8.83 12.81
C LYS A 596 -18.04 -8.69 12.29
N ALA A 597 -18.23 -8.76 10.97
CA ALA A 597 -19.48 -8.40 10.30
C ALA A 597 -20.34 -9.60 9.86
N VAL A 598 -19.79 -10.81 9.85
CA VAL A 598 -20.51 -12.03 9.43
C VAL A 598 -20.67 -13.01 10.59
N ALA A 599 -19.56 -13.43 11.20
CA ALA A 599 -19.53 -14.40 12.29
C ALA A 599 -19.79 -13.81 13.70
N GLY A 600 -20.02 -12.50 13.82
CA GLY A 600 -20.37 -11.86 15.10
C GLY A 600 -19.27 -11.95 16.19
N ASN A 601 -18.00 -12.07 15.79
CA ASN A 601 -16.82 -12.39 16.61
C ASN A 601 -16.68 -13.87 17.05
N ASP A 602 -17.45 -14.81 16.48
CA ASP A 602 -17.10 -16.22 16.53
C ASP A 602 -15.89 -16.52 15.62
N ARG A 603 -14.92 -17.27 16.15
CA ARG A 603 -13.75 -17.75 15.40
C ARG A 603 -14.05 -19.00 14.59
N GLU A 604 -14.91 -19.91 15.06
CA GLU A 604 -15.14 -21.18 14.37
C GLU A 604 -15.92 -20.97 13.07
N SER A 605 -17.05 -20.25 13.12
CA SER A 605 -17.81 -19.86 11.93
C SER A 605 -16.99 -19.03 10.95
N ALA A 606 -16.10 -18.15 11.45
CA ALA A 606 -15.20 -17.40 10.61
C ALA A 606 -14.21 -18.30 9.83
N GLU A 607 -13.56 -19.24 10.51
CA GLU A 607 -12.62 -20.18 9.87
C GLU A 607 -13.32 -21.14 8.88
N VAL A 608 -14.59 -21.50 9.11
CA VAL A 608 -15.38 -22.26 8.13
C VAL A 608 -15.59 -21.46 6.83
N ILE A 609 -15.91 -20.17 6.92
CA ILE A 609 -16.10 -19.31 5.74
C ILE A 609 -14.79 -19.11 4.99
N LYS A 610 -13.68 -18.82 5.69
CA LYS A 610 -12.33 -18.73 5.09
C LYS A 610 -11.95 -20.00 4.36
N ARG A 611 -12.12 -21.17 4.99
CA ARG A 611 -11.80 -22.48 4.42
C ARG A 611 -12.62 -22.77 3.17
N LYS A 612 -13.93 -22.46 3.16
CA LYS A 612 -14.79 -22.59 1.97
C LYS A 612 -14.36 -21.66 0.82
N LEU A 613 -13.82 -20.46 1.12
CA LEU A 613 -13.25 -19.56 0.10
C LEU A 613 -11.94 -20.10 -0.47
N GLN A 614 -10.99 -20.49 0.40
CA GLN A 614 -9.67 -21.03 0.01
C GLN A 614 -9.78 -22.33 -0.80
N GLN A 615 -10.79 -23.17 -0.53
CA GLN A 615 -11.03 -24.40 -1.28
C GLN A 615 -11.63 -24.16 -2.68
N ASN A 616 -12.01 -22.92 -3.01
CA ASN A 616 -12.74 -22.57 -4.23
C ASN A 616 -11.96 -21.62 -5.16
N PRO A 617 -11.16 -22.15 -6.12
CA PRO A 617 -10.34 -21.33 -7.02
C PRO A 617 -11.19 -20.42 -7.92
N VAL A 618 -12.44 -20.82 -8.20
CA VAL A 618 -13.36 -20.08 -9.07
C VAL A 618 -13.87 -18.80 -8.40
N LEU A 619 -13.94 -18.79 -7.06
CA LEU A 619 -14.38 -17.63 -6.30
C LEU A 619 -13.25 -16.68 -5.91
N GLY A 620 -11.98 -17.13 -5.92
CA GLY A 620 -10.83 -16.29 -5.57
C GLY A 620 -10.73 -15.01 -6.39
N ASP A 621 -11.02 -15.11 -7.71
CA ASP A 621 -11.04 -13.98 -8.63
C ASP A 621 -12.29 -13.09 -8.48
N LEU A 622 -13.48 -13.68 -8.41
CA LEU A 622 -14.73 -12.92 -8.26
C LEU A 622 -14.76 -12.16 -6.92
N CYS A 623 -14.27 -12.77 -5.84
CA CYS A 623 -14.21 -12.20 -4.50
C CYS A 623 -13.03 -11.24 -4.29
N GLN A 624 -12.27 -10.87 -5.33
CA GLN A 624 -11.47 -9.63 -5.27
C GLN A 624 -12.37 -8.40 -5.35
N VAL A 625 -13.53 -8.50 -6.00
CA VAL A 625 -14.55 -7.44 -5.95
C VAL A 625 -15.20 -7.46 -4.55
N PRO A 626 -15.11 -6.37 -3.76
CA PRO A 626 -15.61 -6.33 -2.39
C PRO A 626 -17.08 -6.77 -2.23
N LEU A 627 -17.93 -6.40 -3.20
CA LEU A 627 -19.35 -6.76 -3.21
C LEU A 627 -19.59 -8.28 -3.21
N PHE A 628 -18.96 -9.02 -4.14
CA PHE A 628 -19.19 -10.46 -4.26
C PHE A 628 -18.54 -11.24 -3.12
N PHE A 629 -17.43 -10.74 -2.54
CA PHE A 629 -16.88 -11.28 -1.30
C PHE A 629 -17.85 -11.15 -0.12
N VAL A 630 -18.40 -9.95 0.10
CA VAL A 630 -19.40 -9.70 1.16
C VAL A 630 -20.58 -10.64 1.02
N MET A 631 -21.13 -10.75 -0.19
CA MET A 631 -22.28 -11.60 -0.49
C MET A 631 -21.93 -13.08 -0.29
N PHE A 632 -20.81 -13.57 -0.82
CA PHE A 632 -20.34 -14.94 -0.58
C PHE A 632 -20.22 -15.25 0.92
N ALA A 633 -19.63 -14.34 1.71
CA ALA A 633 -19.41 -14.57 3.13
C ALA A 633 -20.73 -14.69 3.92
N HIS A 634 -21.68 -13.77 3.71
CA HIS A 634 -23.01 -13.85 4.35
C HIS A 634 -23.82 -15.07 3.90
N MET A 635 -23.83 -15.38 2.60
CA MET A 635 -24.52 -16.57 2.08
C MET A 635 -23.92 -17.86 2.66
N THR A 636 -22.59 -17.94 2.77
CA THR A 636 -21.84 -19.07 3.33
C THR A 636 -22.06 -19.26 4.83
N HIS A 637 -22.38 -18.18 5.55
CA HIS A 637 -22.73 -18.21 6.96
C HIS A 637 -24.14 -18.75 7.20
N GLU A 638 -25.15 -18.28 6.44
CA GLU A 638 -26.55 -18.71 6.65
C GLU A 638 -26.84 -20.11 6.09
N SER A 639 -26.19 -20.53 5.00
CA SER A 639 -26.41 -21.85 4.39
C SER A 639 -25.30 -22.86 4.73
N LYS A 640 -25.59 -23.75 5.68
CA LYS A 640 -24.71 -24.89 6.02
C LYS A 640 -24.48 -25.81 4.81
N GLU A 641 -25.52 -26.01 4.01
CA GLU A 641 -25.55 -26.90 2.83
C GLU A 641 -24.74 -26.38 1.63
N LEU A 642 -24.17 -25.16 1.69
CA LEU A 642 -23.37 -24.62 0.61
C LEU A 642 -22.15 -25.49 0.29
N GLN A 643 -22.30 -26.27 -0.78
CA GLN A 643 -21.24 -27.01 -1.45
C GLN A 643 -20.18 -26.06 -2.00
N THR A 644 -18.99 -26.58 -2.29
CA THR A 644 -17.98 -25.84 -3.06
C THR A 644 -18.47 -25.63 -4.49
N PHE A 645 -18.92 -24.41 -4.81
CA PHE A 645 -19.30 -24.02 -6.17
C PHE A 645 -18.23 -24.42 -7.19
N LYS A 646 -18.64 -25.11 -8.25
CA LYS A 646 -17.73 -25.65 -9.27
C LYS A 646 -17.45 -24.68 -10.42
N SER A 647 -18.32 -23.69 -10.62
CA SER A 647 -18.24 -22.70 -11.71
C SER A 647 -18.77 -21.32 -11.27
N VAL A 648 -18.36 -20.23 -11.94
CA VAL A 648 -18.85 -18.86 -11.62
C VAL A 648 -20.35 -18.80 -11.86
N THR A 649 -20.82 -19.48 -12.90
CA THR A 649 -22.24 -19.61 -13.25
C THR A 649 -23.03 -20.29 -12.13
N SER A 650 -22.48 -21.32 -11.49
CA SER A 650 -23.15 -21.99 -10.36
C SER A 650 -23.29 -21.07 -9.13
N PHE A 651 -22.29 -20.21 -8.88
CA PHE A 651 -22.36 -19.19 -7.83
C PHE A 651 -23.40 -18.11 -8.16
N PHE A 652 -23.34 -17.51 -9.35
CA PHE A 652 -24.28 -16.47 -9.76
C PHE A 652 -25.73 -16.96 -9.77
N ARG A 653 -25.99 -18.19 -10.23
CA ARG A 653 -27.34 -18.80 -10.21
C ARG A 653 -27.91 -18.87 -8.79
N TYR A 654 -27.11 -19.32 -7.83
CA TYR A 654 -27.51 -19.41 -6.42
C TYR A 654 -27.64 -18.03 -5.76
N MET A 655 -26.75 -17.10 -6.11
CA MET A 655 -26.78 -15.70 -5.66
C MET A 655 -28.08 -14.99 -6.08
N ILE A 656 -28.48 -15.15 -7.35
CA ILE A 656 -29.76 -14.64 -7.87
C ILE A 656 -30.95 -15.30 -7.16
N SER A 657 -30.95 -16.62 -6.99
CA SER A 657 -32.07 -17.31 -6.31
C SER A 657 -32.20 -16.92 -4.84
N CYS A 658 -31.09 -16.60 -4.15
CA CYS A 658 -31.12 -16.02 -2.80
C CYS A 658 -31.84 -14.67 -2.76
N PHE A 659 -31.66 -13.81 -3.77
CA PHE A 659 -32.34 -12.51 -3.84
C PHE A 659 -33.85 -12.66 -4.01
N HIS A 660 -34.29 -13.48 -4.97
CA HIS A 660 -35.72 -13.75 -5.20
C HIS A 660 -36.37 -14.45 -3.98
N SER A 661 -35.66 -15.40 -3.36
CA SER A 661 -36.11 -16.08 -2.13
C SER A 661 -36.26 -15.10 -0.95
N HIS A 662 -35.28 -14.23 -0.72
CA HIS A 662 -35.37 -13.23 0.35
C HIS A 662 -36.50 -12.21 0.12
N SER A 663 -36.70 -11.79 -1.13
CA SER A 663 -37.81 -10.91 -1.49
C SER A 663 -39.18 -11.58 -1.23
N ARG A 664 -39.36 -12.85 -1.59
CA ARG A 664 -40.56 -13.64 -1.21
C ARG A 664 -40.76 -13.69 0.29
N ASN A 665 -39.70 -13.93 1.07
CA ASN A 665 -39.76 -14.06 2.53
C ASN A 665 -40.15 -12.75 3.24
N LYS A 666 -39.92 -11.58 2.62
CA LYS A 666 -40.40 -10.28 3.12
C LYS A 666 -41.89 -10.01 2.81
N ILE A 667 -42.49 -10.73 1.86
CA ILE A 667 -43.89 -10.57 1.41
C ILE A 667 -44.79 -11.55 2.17
N LYS A 668 -45.87 -11.05 2.80
CA LYS A 668 -46.83 -11.87 3.57
C LYS A 668 -48.02 -12.40 2.77
N ASP A 669 -48.24 -11.89 1.55
CA ASP A 669 -49.35 -12.30 0.69
C ASP A 669 -48.93 -13.41 -0.27
N VAL A 670 -49.59 -14.56 -0.16
CA VAL A 670 -49.31 -15.79 -0.94
C VAL A 670 -49.62 -15.63 -2.45
N ASN A 671 -50.56 -14.75 -2.82
CA ASN A 671 -50.87 -14.48 -4.22
C ASN A 671 -49.83 -13.55 -4.84
N ILE A 672 -49.33 -12.56 -4.09
CA ILE A 672 -48.20 -11.72 -4.53
C ILE A 672 -46.92 -12.57 -4.63
N GLN A 673 -46.66 -13.46 -3.67
CA GLN A 673 -45.54 -14.42 -3.77
C GLN A 673 -45.65 -15.27 -5.05
N ARG A 674 -46.81 -15.86 -5.35
CA ARG A 674 -47.03 -16.66 -6.57
C ARG A 674 -46.82 -15.84 -7.85
N LYS A 675 -47.35 -14.61 -7.90
CA LYS A 675 -47.13 -13.68 -9.02
C LYS A 675 -45.63 -13.40 -9.24
N ASN A 676 -44.89 -13.21 -8.16
CA ASN A 676 -43.45 -12.94 -8.22
C ASN A 676 -42.63 -14.16 -8.67
N GLU A 677 -43.06 -15.39 -8.36
CA GLU A 677 -42.45 -16.62 -8.92
C GLU A 677 -42.71 -16.79 -10.42
N GLU A 678 -43.87 -16.37 -10.92
CA GLU A 678 -44.16 -16.37 -12.35
C GLU A 678 -43.33 -15.32 -13.09
N LEU A 679 -43.10 -14.14 -12.47
CA LEU A 679 -42.25 -13.08 -13.00
C LEU A 679 -40.76 -13.47 -12.98
N GLU A 680 -40.26 -14.12 -11.92
CA GLU A 680 -38.88 -14.65 -11.84
C GLU A 680 -38.55 -15.58 -13.02
N ARG A 681 -39.53 -16.36 -13.49
CA ARG A 681 -39.37 -17.28 -14.65
C ARG A 681 -39.53 -16.61 -16.01
N ARG A 682 -39.89 -15.33 -16.08
CA ARG A 682 -40.31 -14.63 -17.32
C ARG A 682 -39.36 -13.52 -17.78
N HIS A 683 -38.09 -13.59 -17.39
CA HIS A 683 -37.07 -12.57 -17.65
C HIS A 683 -36.54 -12.48 -19.11
N ASN A 684 -37.23 -13.05 -20.11
CA ASN A 684 -36.76 -13.14 -21.49
C ASN A 684 -36.50 -11.77 -22.16
N GLU A 685 -37.36 -10.78 -21.95
CA GLU A 685 -37.15 -9.44 -22.52
C GLU A 685 -36.02 -8.69 -21.78
N LEU A 686 -35.83 -8.93 -20.47
CA LEU A 686 -34.67 -8.42 -19.73
C LEU A 686 -33.36 -8.99 -20.27
N ASN A 687 -33.33 -10.29 -20.64
CA ASN A 687 -32.17 -10.91 -21.29
C ASN A 687 -31.81 -10.21 -22.59
N LYS A 688 -32.82 -9.90 -23.40
CA LYS A 688 -32.67 -9.21 -24.68
C LYS A 688 -32.20 -7.76 -24.52
N VAL A 689 -32.80 -7.00 -23.59
CA VAL A 689 -32.35 -5.64 -23.22
C VAL A 689 -30.88 -5.65 -22.76
N ALA A 690 -30.49 -6.62 -21.94
CA ALA A 690 -29.13 -6.74 -21.45
C ALA A 690 -28.14 -7.13 -22.55
N PHE A 691 -28.55 -7.95 -23.53
CA PHE A 691 -27.75 -8.27 -24.72
C PHE A 691 -27.56 -7.03 -25.62
N GLU A 692 -28.65 -6.37 -26.01
CA GLU A 692 -28.62 -5.18 -26.89
C GLU A 692 -27.72 -4.06 -26.35
N ALA A 693 -27.70 -3.87 -25.02
CA ALA A 693 -26.86 -2.88 -24.34
C ALA A 693 -25.36 -3.25 -24.28
N LEU A 694 -25.00 -4.51 -24.53
CA LEU A 694 -23.62 -4.99 -24.55
C LEU A 694 -23.08 -5.25 -25.96
N SER A 695 -23.96 -5.43 -26.96
CA SER A 695 -23.63 -5.77 -28.36
C SER A 695 -23.54 -4.57 -29.32
N GLY A 696 -23.56 -3.34 -28.82
CA GLY A 696 -23.44 -2.12 -29.63
C GLY A 696 -22.03 -1.51 -29.60
N ASP A 697 -21.71 -0.67 -30.61
CA ASP A 697 -20.42 0.05 -30.77
C ASP A 697 -19.87 0.72 -29.51
N LYS A 698 -20.76 1.03 -28.56
CA LYS A 698 -20.46 1.42 -27.18
C LYS A 698 -21.45 0.71 -26.27
N GLN A 699 -20.94 0.06 -25.23
CA GLN A 699 -21.77 -0.59 -24.21
C GLN A 699 -22.52 0.49 -23.40
N ASP A 700 -23.82 0.63 -23.61
CA ASP A 700 -24.67 1.58 -22.91
C ASP A 700 -25.68 0.85 -22.00
N ILE A 701 -25.27 0.67 -20.75
CA ILE A 701 -25.98 -0.09 -19.71
C ILE A 701 -26.87 0.81 -18.83
N GLN A 702 -27.33 1.94 -19.39
CA GLN A 702 -28.25 2.88 -18.74
C GLN A 702 -29.46 3.15 -19.65
N TRP A 703 -30.66 3.12 -19.08
CA TRP A 703 -31.93 3.33 -19.80
C TRP A 703 -32.74 4.43 -19.11
N GLY A 704 -33.62 5.14 -19.83
CA GLY A 704 -34.63 5.99 -19.17
C GLY A 704 -35.68 5.13 -18.45
N SER A 705 -36.06 5.48 -17.23
CA SER A 705 -36.96 4.65 -16.40
C SER A 705 -38.28 4.32 -17.09
N GLU A 706 -39.00 5.34 -17.58
CA GLU A 706 -40.25 5.19 -18.33
C GLU A 706 -40.13 4.27 -19.55
N ILE A 707 -39.00 4.34 -20.27
CA ILE A 707 -38.74 3.55 -21.48
C ILE A 707 -38.53 2.08 -21.10
N LEU A 708 -37.77 1.81 -20.04
CA LEU A 708 -37.48 0.46 -19.58
C LEU A 708 -38.70 -0.18 -18.90
N GLN A 709 -39.42 0.56 -18.05
CA GLN A 709 -40.66 0.11 -17.42
C GLN A 709 -41.72 -0.25 -18.48
N LYS A 710 -41.88 0.58 -19.51
CA LYS A 710 -42.80 0.30 -20.64
C LYS A 710 -42.39 -0.92 -21.48
N ARG A 711 -41.09 -1.25 -21.54
CA ARG A 711 -40.57 -2.41 -22.28
C ARG A 711 -40.65 -3.72 -21.49
N LEU A 712 -40.40 -3.69 -20.18
CA LEU A 712 -40.44 -4.87 -19.30
C LEU A 712 -41.83 -5.16 -18.73
N GLY A 713 -42.68 -4.14 -18.62
CA GLY A 713 -43.93 -4.16 -17.87
C GLY A 713 -43.73 -3.70 -16.42
N GLU A 714 -44.67 -2.89 -15.93
CA GLU A 714 -44.67 -2.26 -14.60
C GLU A 714 -44.43 -3.27 -13.47
N ASP A 715 -45.24 -4.32 -13.37
CA ASP A 715 -45.11 -5.42 -12.41
C ASP A 715 -43.70 -6.05 -12.35
N PHE A 716 -43.03 -6.21 -13.51
CA PHE A 716 -41.70 -6.81 -13.59
C PHE A 716 -40.62 -5.80 -13.21
N TYR A 717 -40.74 -4.57 -13.69
CA TYR A 717 -39.83 -3.47 -13.40
C TYR A 717 -39.80 -3.15 -11.90
N ASP A 718 -40.96 -3.00 -11.28
CA ASP A 718 -41.11 -2.70 -9.86
C ASP A 718 -40.54 -3.84 -9.00
N LEU A 719 -40.81 -5.10 -9.37
CA LEU A 719 -40.24 -6.27 -8.69
C LEU A 719 -38.71 -6.29 -8.77
N TYR A 720 -38.11 -6.07 -9.95
CA TYR A 720 -36.67 -6.13 -10.13
C TYR A 720 -35.90 -4.95 -9.52
N ASN A 721 -36.54 -3.78 -9.40
CA ASN A 721 -36.06 -2.68 -8.57
C ASN A 721 -36.18 -3.00 -7.07
N HIS A 722 -37.32 -3.55 -6.62
CA HIS A 722 -37.54 -3.90 -5.21
C HIS A 722 -36.58 -5.00 -4.71
N ILE A 723 -36.19 -5.94 -5.58
CA ILE A 723 -35.15 -6.94 -5.28
C ILE A 723 -33.75 -6.31 -5.23
N GLY A 724 -33.52 -5.19 -5.92
CA GLY A 724 -32.21 -4.54 -6.06
C GLY A 724 -31.32 -5.14 -7.16
N ILE A 725 -31.93 -5.76 -8.19
CA ILE A 725 -31.21 -6.20 -9.41
C ILE A 725 -31.07 -5.02 -10.38
N LEU A 726 -32.15 -4.26 -10.54
CA LEU A 726 -32.16 -2.94 -11.15
C LEU A 726 -32.07 -1.86 -10.05
N VAL A 727 -31.55 -0.69 -10.42
CA VAL A 727 -31.50 0.51 -9.58
C VAL A 727 -31.86 1.72 -10.43
N GLU A 728 -32.79 2.54 -9.95
CA GLU A 728 -33.13 3.85 -10.51
C GLU A 728 -32.30 4.95 -9.82
N GLU A 729 -31.71 5.84 -10.61
CA GLU A 729 -30.84 6.94 -10.18
C GLU A 729 -31.21 8.23 -10.94
N GLU A 730 -31.08 9.39 -10.30
CA GLU A 730 -31.34 10.67 -10.95
C GLU A 730 -30.06 11.25 -11.54
N VAL A 731 -30.05 11.42 -12.87
CA VAL A 731 -28.88 11.83 -13.65
C VAL A 731 -29.12 13.21 -14.27
N LEU A 732 -28.13 14.10 -14.13
CA LEU A 732 -28.18 15.46 -14.65
C LEU A 732 -27.85 15.46 -16.16
N GLU A 733 -28.86 15.58 -17.03
CA GLU A 733 -28.65 15.64 -18.48
C GLU A 733 -28.53 17.09 -18.99
N ASN A 734 -27.56 17.30 -19.87
CA ASN A 734 -27.16 18.63 -20.35
C ASN A 734 -27.83 18.90 -21.71
N VAL A 735 -29.05 19.42 -21.67
CA VAL A 735 -29.91 19.63 -22.85
C VAL A 735 -29.28 20.66 -23.80
N PRO A 736 -28.92 20.32 -25.06
CA PRO A 736 -28.10 21.19 -25.93
C PRO A 736 -28.69 22.54 -26.37
N GLN A 737 -29.89 22.91 -25.92
CA GLN A 737 -30.67 24.06 -26.40
C GLN A 737 -31.16 25.01 -25.28
N SER A 738 -30.80 24.78 -24.01
CA SER A 738 -31.08 25.73 -22.92
C SER A 738 -29.82 26.03 -22.11
N VAL A 739 -29.49 27.31 -21.96
CA VAL A 739 -28.34 27.79 -21.16
C VAL A 739 -28.72 27.93 -19.67
N VAL A 740 -29.99 27.69 -19.30
CA VAL A 740 -30.54 28.09 -17.98
C VAL A 740 -31.30 26.95 -17.27
N HIS A 741 -31.59 25.81 -17.92
CA HIS A 741 -32.30 24.69 -17.29
C HIS A 741 -31.48 23.39 -17.35
N MET A 742 -30.91 23.03 -16.20
CA MET A 742 -30.42 21.66 -15.96
C MET A 742 -31.63 20.80 -15.62
N GLN A 743 -31.77 19.64 -16.28
CA GLN A 743 -32.89 18.74 -16.06
C GLN A 743 -32.38 17.41 -15.51
N TYR A 744 -32.86 17.04 -14.33
CA TYR A 744 -32.67 15.70 -13.78
C TYR A 744 -33.57 14.73 -14.55
N THR A 745 -33.02 13.61 -15.00
CA THR A 745 -33.76 12.52 -15.63
C THR A 745 -33.51 11.23 -14.87
N LYS A 746 -34.58 10.46 -14.65
CA LYS A 746 -34.49 9.15 -13.99
C LYS A 746 -33.92 8.14 -14.98
N LYS A 747 -32.72 7.65 -14.68
CA LYS A 747 -32.06 6.57 -15.40
C LYS A 747 -32.11 5.30 -14.57
N VAL A 748 -32.08 4.16 -15.24
CA VAL A 748 -32.06 2.84 -14.62
C VAL A 748 -30.85 2.10 -15.13
N ARG A 749 -30.22 1.32 -14.25
CA ARG A 749 -29.11 0.43 -14.57
C ARG A 749 -29.23 -0.87 -13.79
N PHE A 750 -28.46 -1.87 -14.19
CA PHE A 750 -28.17 -3.00 -13.30
C PHE A 750 -27.29 -2.54 -12.12
N TYR A 751 -27.50 -3.17 -10.96
CA TYR A 751 -26.73 -2.87 -9.74
C TYR A 751 -25.20 -2.99 -9.95
N HIS A 752 -24.75 -3.97 -10.73
CA HIS A 752 -23.37 -4.15 -11.17
C HIS A 752 -23.33 -4.72 -12.61
N LYS A 753 -22.26 -4.47 -13.39
CA LYS A 753 -22.16 -4.90 -14.81
C LYS A 753 -22.40 -6.40 -14.99
N LEU A 754 -21.92 -7.24 -14.06
CA LEU A 754 -22.09 -8.69 -14.13
C LEU A 754 -23.55 -9.17 -14.06
N PHE A 755 -24.51 -8.38 -13.55
CA PHE A 755 -25.93 -8.71 -13.68
C PHE A 755 -26.41 -8.50 -15.13
N CYS A 756 -25.94 -7.45 -15.81
CA CYS A 756 -26.18 -7.26 -17.24
C CYS A 756 -25.55 -8.41 -18.05
N GLU A 757 -24.30 -8.78 -17.74
CA GLU A 757 -23.62 -9.90 -18.41
C GLU A 757 -24.31 -11.25 -18.15
N TRP A 758 -24.88 -11.45 -16.95
CA TRP A 758 -25.70 -12.62 -16.61
C TRP A 758 -26.98 -12.73 -17.46
N TYR A 759 -27.78 -11.67 -17.54
CA TYR A 759 -29.02 -11.71 -18.32
C TYR A 759 -28.74 -11.72 -19.84
N ALA A 760 -27.69 -11.05 -20.32
CA ALA A 760 -27.25 -11.17 -21.71
C ALA A 760 -26.80 -12.60 -22.06
N ALA A 761 -26.08 -13.27 -21.15
CA ALA A 761 -25.69 -14.66 -21.32
C ALA A 761 -26.88 -15.62 -21.44
N HIS A 762 -27.97 -15.37 -20.72
CA HIS A 762 -29.22 -16.13 -20.90
C HIS A 762 -29.80 -15.99 -22.31
N TYR A 763 -29.73 -14.79 -22.94
CA TYR A 763 -30.19 -14.58 -24.32
C TYR A 763 -29.33 -15.35 -25.33
N ILE A 764 -28.00 -15.28 -25.19
CA ILE A 764 -27.06 -16.00 -26.06
C ILE A 764 -27.22 -17.51 -25.88
N ALA A 765 -27.38 -17.98 -24.65
CA ALA A 765 -27.60 -19.40 -24.35
C ALA A 765 -28.89 -19.96 -24.95
N SER A 766 -30.00 -19.20 -24.96
CA SER A 766 -31.23 -19.65 -25.63
C SER A 766 -31.05 -19.69 -27.15
N VAL A 767 -30.62 -18.58 -27.77
CA VAL A 767 -30.48 -18.46 -29.25
C VAL A 767 -29.52 -19.51 -29.83
N LEU A 768 -28.40 -19.79 -29.17
CA LEU A 768 -27.43 -20.80 -29.62
C LEU A 768 -27.86 -22.24 -29.32
N SER A 769 -28.85 -22.46 -28.45
CA SER A 769 -29.41 -23.80 -28.17
C SER A 769 -30.59 -24.18 -29.09
N GLU A 770 -31.32 -23.19 -29.61
CA GLU A 770 -32.48 -23.40 -30.49
C GLU A 770 -32.08 -23.73 -31.95
N THR A 771 -30.84 -23.43 -32.35
CA THR A 771 -30.30 -23.54 -33.72
C THR A 771 -29.95 -24.97 -34.18
N ASN A 772 -30.70 -25.99 -33.77
CA ASN A 772 -30.28 -27.38 -33.94
C ASN A 772 -30.75 -28.08 -35.26
N ASN A 773 -29.76 -28.68 -35.92
CA ASN A 773 -29.80 -29.93 -36.73
C ASN A 773 -29.89 -29.90 -38.27
N ILE A 774 -30.26 -28.81 -38.98
CA ILE A 774 -30.27 -28.84 -40.47
C ILE A 774 -29.80 -27.50 -41.12
N SER A 775 -28.55 -27.11 -40.89
CA SER A 775 -27.90 -26.02 -41.64
C SER A 775 -26.44 -26.37 -42.00
N ASN A 776 -25.91 -25.71 -43.04
CA ASN A 776 -24.51 -25.90 -43.47
C ASN A 776 -23.59 -25.33 -42.38
N SER A 777 -22.52 -26.03 -42.01
CA SER A 777 -21.63 -25.62 -40.89
C SER A 777 -21.05 -24.20 -41.07
N GLU A 778 -20.77 -23.81 -42.31
CA GLU A 778 -20.34 -22.44 -42.66
C GLU A 778 -21.39 -21.39 -42.32
N ARG A 779 -22.69 -21.68 -42.53
CA ARG A 779 -23.79 -20.75 -42.20
C ARG A 779 -24.08 -20.71 -40.71
N GLU A 780 -23.97 -21.84 -40.00
CA GLU A 780 -24.02 -21.83 -38.53
C GLU A 780 -22.93 -20.92 -37.95
N TYR A 781 -21.70 -21.03 -38.47
CA TYR A 781 -20.60 -20.13 -38.07
C TYR A 781 -20.85 -18.67 -38.47
N GLU A 782 -21.34 -18.41 -39.69
CA GLU A 782 -21.61 -17.05 -40.18
C GLU A 782 -22.70 -16.33 -39.33
N ASP A 783 -23.75 -17.05 -38.92
CA ASP A 783 -24.81 -16.50 -38.08
C ASP A 783 -24.38 -16.38 -36.59
N MET A 784 -23.49 -17.27 -36.11
CA MET A 784 -22.81 -17.10 -34.83
C MET A 784 -21.88 -15.88 -34.82
N ASP A 785 -21.11 -15.65 -35.89
CA ASP A 785 -20.22 -14.49 -35.98
C ASP A 785 -21.02 -13.18 -36.04
N LYS A 786 -22.14 -13.12 -36.78
CA LYS A 786 -23.07 -11.98 -36.72
C LYS A 786 -23.62 -11.70 -35.32
N LEU A 787 -23.83 -12.73 -34.50
CA LEU A 787 -24.34 -12.59 -33.13
C LEU A 787 -23.24 -12.16 -32.14
N LEU A 788 -21.99 -12.61 -32.36
CA LEU A 788 -20.91 -12.51 -31.37
C LEU A 788 -19.80 -11.49 -31.71
N SER A 789 -19.63 -11.10 -32.98
CA SER A 789 -18.51 -10.25 -33.45
C SER A 789 -18.46 -8.85 -32.83
N ASN A 790 -19.61 -8.28 -32.47
CA ASN A 790 -19.69 -6.97 -31.79
C ASN A 790 -19.37 -7.04 -30.28
N MET A 791 -19.14 -8.23 -29.72
CA MET A 791 -18.79 -8.42 -28.32
C MET A 791 -17.34 -8.88 -28.21
N ASP A 792 -16.46 -8.06 -27.65
CA ASP A 792 -15.08 -8.45 -27.35
C ASP A 792 -15.06 -9.50 -26.21
N PRO A 793 -14.58 -10.73 -26.43
CA PRO A 793 -14.53 -11.76 -25.39
C PRO A 793 -13.65 -11.41 -24.18
N PHE A 794 -12.68 -10.48 -24.33
CA PHE A 794 -11.86 -10.01 -23.22
C PHE A 794 -12.60 -9.00 -22.34
N ASP A 795 -13.42 -8.10 -22.92
CA ASP A 795 -14.20 -7.09 -22.18
C ASP A 795 -15.55 -7.63 -21.66
N LEU A 796 -16.03 -8.75 -22.19
CA LEU A 796 -17.31 -9.39 -21.86
C LEU A 796 -17.16 -10.86 -21.42
N GLN A 797 -16.02 -11.20 -20.80
CA GLN A 797 -15.68 -12.59 -20.49
C GLN A 797 -16.74 -13.38 -19.71
N TYR A 798 -17.51 -12.74 -18.83
CA TYR A 798 -18.52 -13.43 -18.05
C TYR A 798 -19.79 -13.73 -18.86
N VAL A 799 -20.09 -12.96 -19.91
CA VAL A 799 -21.16 -13.28 -20.86
C VAL A 799 -20.96 -14.68 -21.46
N TYR A 800 -19.75 -14.94 -21.97
CA TYR A 800 -19.39 -16.24 -22.56
C TYR A 800 -19.35 -17.35 -21.51
N ARG A 801 -18.68 -17.12 -20.37
CA ARG A 801 -18.61 -18.10 -19.26
C ARG A 801 -20.00 -18.49 -18.74
N PHE A 802 -20.87 -17.50 -18.48
CA PHE A 802 -22.23 -17.74 -18.04
C PHE A 802 -23.05 -18.49 -19.10
N ALA A 803 -22.96 -18.12 -20.38
CA ALA A 803 -23.71 -18.80 -21.44
C ALA A 803 -23.31 -20.29 -21.54
N CYS A 804 -22.02 -20.57 -21.41
CA CYS A 804 -21.47 -21.93 -21.36
C CYS A 804 -21.95 -22.74 -20.14
N GLY A 805 -21.96 -22.14 -18.95
CA GLY A 805 -22.50 -22.77 -17.74
C GLY A 805 -24.03 -22.80 -17.64
N LEU A 806 -24.73 -22.13 -18.56
CA LEU A 806 -26.20 -22.07 -18.66
C LEU A 806 -26.75 -23.14 -19.62
N ASN A 807 -26.07 -23.41 -20.74
CA ASN A 807 -26.51 -24.41 -21.71
C ASN A 807 -25.33 -25.08 -22.43
N LYS A 808 -25.25 -26.42 -22.36
CA LYS A 808 -24.15 -27.18 -22.98
C LYS A 808 -24.10 -27.04 -24.51
N SER A 809 -25.25 -27.08 -25.19
CA SER A 809 -25.30 -26.96 -26.65
C SER A 809 -24.81 -25.59 -27.13
N ALA A 810 -25.19 -24.51 -26.42
CA ALA A 810 -24.61 -23.19 -26.64
C ALA A 810 -23.11 -23.16 -26.31
N SER A 811 -22.68 -23.83 -25.24
CA SER A 811 -21.27 -23.89 -24.84
C SER A 811 -20.37 -24.48 -25.92
N ASP A 812 -20.77 -25.60 -26.53
CA ASP A 812 -19.94 -26.31 -27.50
C ASP A 812 -19.77 -25.48 -28.80
N LYS A 813 -20.78 -24.67 -29.15
CA LYS A 813 -20.71 -23.66 -30.21
C LYS A 813 -19.80 -22.49 -29.85
N ILE A 814 -19.97 -21.91 -28.65
CA ILE A 814 -19.14 -20.80 -28.14
C ILE A 814 -17.66 -21.18 -28.08
N ILE A 815 -17.33 -22.38 -27.57
CA ILE A 815 -15.95 -22.86 -27.45
C ILE A 815 -15.30 -22.98 -28.84
N ARG A 816 -16.04 -23.51 -29.83
CA ARG A 816 -15.57 -23.57 -31.23
C ARG A 816 -15.30 -22.17 -31.79
N TYR A 817 -16.24 -21.25 -31.64
CA TYR A 817 -16.08 -19.85 -32.07
C TYR A 817 -14.80 -19.22 -31.50
N LEU A 818 -14.61 -19.29 -30.18
CA LEU A 818 -13.47 -18.69 -29.50
C LEU A 818 -12.12 -19.32 -29.89
N GLN A 819 -12.10 -20.61 -30.26
CA GLN A 819 -10.90 -21.28 -30.78
C GLN A 819 -10.53 -20.79 -32.19
N GLU A 820 -11.52 -20.50 -33.03
CA GLU A 820 -11.32 -20.13 -34.44
C GLU A 820 -11.11 -18.61 -34.64
N SER A 821 -11.89 -17.76 -33.96
CA SER A 821 -11.85 -16.30 -34.09
C SER A 821 -10.72 -15.65 -33.28
N VAL A 822 -10.68 -15.90 -31.97
CA VAL A 822 -9.70 -15.28 -31.04
C VAL A 822 -8.32 -15.94 -31.14
N LYS A 823 -8.27 -17.23 -31.51
CA LYS A 823 -7.06 -18.06 -31.62
C LYS A 823 -6.28 -18.25 -30.31
N ASP A 824 -6.82 -17.83 -29.17
CA ASP A 824 -6.25 -18.10 -27.85
C ASP A 824 -7.04 -19.18 -27.09
N GLN A 825 -6.47 -20.38 -27.07
CA GLN A 825 -7.05 -21.55 -26.40
C GLN A 825 -7.24 -21.34 -24.88
N ARG A 826 -6.52 -20.39 -24.26
CA ARG A 826 -6.63 -20.07 -22.82
C ARG A 826 -7.99 -19.47 -22.47
N PHE A 827 -8.62 -18.73 -23.39
CA PHE A 827 -9.92 -18.12 -23.13
C PHE A 827 -11.07 -19.12 -23.29
N ALA A 828 -11.07 -19.90 -24.38
CA ALA A 828 -12.06 -20.96 -24.60
C ALA A 828 -12.11 -22.00 -23.45
N ALA A 829 -10.99 -22.23 -22.77
CA ALA A 829 -10.91 -23.10 -21.61
C ALA A 829 -11.65 -22.58 -20.38
N LEU A 830 -11.68 -21.26 -20.14
CA LEU A 830 -12.48 -20.70 -19.04
C LEU A 830 -13.98 -20.93 -19.25
N CYS A 831 -14.42 -20.95 -20.50
CA CYS A 831 -15.80 -21.29 -20.86
C CYS A 831 -16.08 -22.78 -20.64
N PHE A 832 -15.12 -23.66 -20.96
CA PHE A 832 -15.24 -25.10 -20.73
C PHE A 832 -15.28 -25.49 -19.24
N LEU A 833 -14.51 -24.79 -18.40
CA LEU A 833 -14.52 -24.96 -16.93
C LEU A 833 -15.88 -24.61 -16.28
N GLU A 834 -16.82 -24.02 -17.01
CA GLU A 834 -18.17 -23.74 -16.50
C GLU A 834 -19.14 -24.94 -16.68
N GLN A 835 -18.78 -25.99 -17.43
CA GLN A 835 -19.58 -27.20 -17.64
C GLN A 835 -19.55 -28.15 -16.42
N VAL A 836 -20.28 -27.81 -15.36
CA VAL A 836 -20.27 -28.45 -14.02
C VAL A 836 -20.45 -29.99 -13.98
N GLU A 837 -21.02 -30.60 -15.03
CA GLU A 837 -21.59 -31.96 -14.99
C GLU A 837 -20.69 -33.09 -15.53
N GLN A 838 -19.53 -32.79 -16.13
CA GLN A 838 -18.62 -33.83 -16.66
C GLN A 838 -17.15 -33.58 -16.25
N THR A 839 -16.67 -34.34 -15.27
CA THR A 839 -15.29 -34.27 -14.78
C THR A 839 -14.26 -34.74 -15.80
N ASP A 840 -14.60 -35.73 -16.60
CA ASP A 840 -13.62 -36.50 -17.37
C ASP A 840 -13.23 -35.73 -18.64
N ASP A 841 -14.23 -35.20 -19.35
CA ASP A 841 -14.05 -34.27 -20.47
C ASP A 841 -13.27 -33.01 -20.04
N ILE A 842 -13.60 -32.42 -18.87
CA ILE A 842 -12.86 -31.30 -18.27
C ILE A 842 -11.40 -31.69 -18.00
N THR A 843 -11.16 -32.88 -17.45
CA THR A 843 -9.79 -33.36 -17.19
C THR A 843 -8.99 -33.48 -18.49
N ASP A 844 -9.61 -33.96 -19.57
CA ASP A 844 -8.91 -34.25 -20.82
C ASP A 844 -8.58 -33.01 -21.64
N ALA A 845 -9.42 -31.96 -21.63
CA ALA A 845 -9.01 -30.68 -22.22
C ALA A 845 -7.92 -29.99 -21.38
N ILE A 846 -7.99 -30.04 -20.05
CA ILE A 846 -6.93 -29.48 -19.18
C ILE A 846 -5.61 -30.21 -19.47
N LYS A 847 -5.59 -31.55 -19.51
CA LYS A 847 -4.43 -32.36 -19.96
C LYS A 847 -3.92 -31.89 -21.32
N GLN A 848 -4.80 -31.71 -22.31
CA GLN A 848 -4.42 -31.27 -23.65
C GLN A 848 -3.70 -29.91 -23.62
N MET A 849 -4.19 -28.96 -22.83
CA MET A 849 -3.58 -27.63 -22.69
C MET A 849 -2.23 -27.68 -21.98
N VAL A 850 -2.17 -28.29 -20.79
CA VAL A 850 -0.93 -28.31 -19.97
C VAL A 850 0.09 -29.35 -20.45
N SER A 851 -0.23 -30.15 -21.47
CA SER A 851 0.74 -31.00 -22.19
C SER A 851 1.78 -30.18 -22.95
N LYS A 852 1.47 -28.94 -23.34
CA LYS A 852 2.37 -28.00 -24.01
C LYS A 852 2.88 -26.94 -23.02
N PRO A 853 4.01 -26.26 -23.32
CA PRO A 853 4.50 -25.17 -22.49
C PRO A 853 3.48 -24.03 -22.33
N VAL A 854 2.98 -23.86 -21.11
CA VAL A 854 2.03 -22.81 -20.76
C VAL A 854 2.80 -21.51 -20.52
N LYS A 855 2.64 -20.56 -21.44
CA LYS A 855 3.34 -19.26 -21.40
C LYS A 855 2.54 -18.21 -20.62
N ILE A 856 3.23 -17.48 -19.75
CA ILE A 856 2.78 -16.25 -19.09
C ILE A 856 3.74 -15.13 -19.52
N SER A 857 3.34 -14.31 -20.50
CA SER A 857 4.14 -13.21 -21.05
C SER A 857 3.93 -11.92 -20.26
N ALA A 858 4.95 -11.06 -20.21
CA ALA A 858 4.79 -9.69 -19.72
C ALA A 858 3.78 -8.87 -20.56
N ASP A 859 3.66 -9.25 -21.84
CA ASP A 859 2.82 -8.63 -22.86
C ASP A 859 1.37 -9.19 -22.86
N ASP A 860 1.11 -10.30 -22.16
CA ASP A 860 -0.26 -10.81 -21.97
C ASP A 860 -1.05 -9.82 -21.11
N SER A 861 -2.32 -9.55 -21.43
CA SER A 861 -3.18 -8.68 -20.61
C SER A 861 -3.33 -9.23 -19.19
N ASN A 862 -3.61 -8.37 -18.20
CA ASN A 862 -3.82 -8.83 -16.82
C ASN A 862 -4.90 -9.93 -16.73
N LEU A 863 -6.00 -9.78 -17.47
CA LEU A 863 -7.01 -10.83 -17.64
C LEU A 863 -6.41 -12.14 -18.17
N LEU A 864 -5.67 -12.09 -19.27
CA LEU A 864 -5.12 -13.28 -19.92
C LEU A 864 -4.09 -14.00 -19.05
N GLN A 865 -3.32 -13.25 -18.25
CA GLN A 865 -2.48 -13.82 -17.19
C GLN A 865 -3.34 -14.53 -16.13
N ARG A 866 -4.40 -13.90 -15.59
CA ARG A 866 -5.33 -14.54 -14.62
C ARG A 866 -5.96 -15.81 -15.17
N SER A 867 -6.44 -15.81 -16.42
CA SER A 867 -6.98 -17.00 -17.09
C SER A 867 -5.96 -18.14 -17.08
N THR A 868 -4.69 -17.81 -17.39
CA THR A 868 -3.58 -18.78 -17.37
C THR A 868 -3.32 -19.32 -15.96
N LEU A 869 -3.36 -18.46 -14.94
CA LEU A 869 -3.19 -18.87 -13.53
C LEU A 869 -4.33 -19.80 -13.06
N GLN A 870 -5.59 -19.49 -13.38
CA GLN A 870 -6.75 -20.35 -13.08
C GLN A 870 -6.55 -21.75 -13.69
N ILE A 871 -6.13 -21.86 -14.96
CA ILE A 871 -5.89 -23.15 -15.62
C ILE A 871 -4.81 -23.97 -14.92
N LEU A 872 -3.71 -23.33 -14.49
CA LEU A 872 -2.61 -23.99 -13.76
C LEU A 872 -3.03 -24.45 -12.35
N GLU A 873 -3.88 -23.67 -11.67
CA GLU A 873 -4.45 -24.05 -10.37
C GLU A 873 -5.44 -25.23 -10.51
N PHE A 874 -6.30 -25.22 -11.53
CA PHE A 874 -7.19 -26.35 -11.86
C PHE A 874 -6.39 -27.63 -12.17
N ALA A 875 -5.37 -27.55 -13.02
CA ALA A 875 -4.49 -28.69 -13.32
C ALA A 875 -3.82 -29.25 -12.06
N THR A 876 -3.31 -28.36 -11.19
CA THR A 876 -2.72 -28.73 -9.89
C THR A 876 -3.73 -29.43 -8.99
N LYS A 877 -4.95 -28.86 -8.84
CA LYS A 877 -6.03 -29.41 -8.00
C LYS A 877 -6.54 -30.77 -8.49
N MET A 878 -6.50 -30.99 -9.81
CA MET A 878 -6.88 -32.25 -10.46
C MET A 878 -5.71 -33.24 -10.61
N GLN A 879 -4.56 -32.95 -9.99
CA GLN A 879 -3.32 -33.75 -10.04
C GLN A 879 -2.77 -34.01 -11.45
N VAL A 880 -3.14 -33.17 -12.43
CA VAL A 880 -2.66 -33.26 -13.82
C VAL A 880 -1.22 -32.73 -13.90
N PRO A 881 -0.26 -33.50 -14.44
CA PRO A 881 1.11 -33.03 -14.66
C PRO A 881 1.15 -31.85 -15.64
N ILE A 882 1.78 -30.74 -15.23
CA ILE A 882 1.95 -29.54 -16.06
C ILE A 882 3.33 -29.63 -16.71
N SER A 883 3.39 -29.84 -18.04
CA SER A 883 4.65 -30.25 -18.70
C SER A 883 5.73 -29.16 -18.70
N CYS A 884 5.33 -27.89 -18.80
CA CYS A 884 6.22 -26.74 -18.64
C CYS A 884 5.42 -25.45 -18.39
N VAL A 885 5.91 -24.60 -17.48
CA VAL A 885 5.45 -23.20 -17.32
C VAL A 885 6.57 -22.25 -17.73
N HIS A 886 6.28 -21.35 -18.67
CA HIS A 886 7.23 -20.35 -19.19
C HIS A 886 6.83 -18.94 -18.74
N LEU A 887 7.55 -18.42 -17.75
CA LEU A 887 7.46 -17.04 -17.29
C LEU A 887 8.32 -16.16 -18.21
N ASN A 888 7.73 -15.67 -19.30
CA ASN A 888 8.41 -14.83 -20.29
C ASN A 888 8.38 -13.36 -19.84
N LYS A 889 9.49 -12.86 -19.30
CA LYS A 889 9.74 -11.46 -18.89
C LYS A 889 8.77 -10.91 -17.84
N SER A 890 7.89 -11.76 -17.33
CA SER A 890 6.70 -11.49 -16.55
C SER A 890 6.94 -11.49 -15.03
N CYS A 891 8.05 -12.05 -14.56
CA CYS A 891 8.47 -11.91 -13.16
C CYS A 891 8.90 -10.46 -12.88
N ASP A 892 8.52 -9.94 -11.72
CA ASP A 892 8.97 -8.62 -11.22
C ASP A 892 9.82 -8.76 -9.95
N GLN A 893 9.17 -9.26 -8.89
CA GLN A 893 9.69 -9.38 -7.54
C GLN A 893 9.53 -10.81 -7.02
N PHE A 894 10.50 -11.21 -6.20
CA PHE A 894 10.49 -12.44 -5.43
C PHE A 894 10.23 -12.04 -3.97
N ASP A 895 9.09 -12.44 -3.42
CA ASP A 895 8.77 -12.30 -2.00
C ASP A 895 8.80 -13.65 -1.28
N LYS A 896 9.07 -13.59 0.03
CA LYS A 896 9.26 -14.75 0.93
C LYS A 896 8.10 -15.75 0.92
N ALA A 897 6.88 -15.33 0.55
CA ALA A 897 5.71 -16.21 0.49
C ALA A 897 5.34 -16.68 -0.92
N SER A 898 5.59 -15.87 -1.96
CA SER A 898 5.08 -16.15 -3.33
C SER A 898 5.70 -15.24 -4.42
N PHE A 899 5.62 -15.67 -5.68
CA PHE A 899 6.13 -14.92 -6.84
C PHE A 899 5.16 -13.83 -7.31
N VAL A 900 5.67 -12.61 -7.52
CA VAL A 900 4.91 -11.49 -8.08
C VAL A 900 5.18 -11.34 -9.58
N LEU A 901 4.13 -11.41 -10.38
CA LEU A 901 4.16 -11.04 -11.79
C LEU A 901 4.04 -9.51 -11.96
N LYS A 902 4.62 -8.94 -13.02
CA LYS A 902 4.55 -7.51 -13.41
C LYS A 902 3.15 -6.92 -13.52
N SER A 903 2.14 -7.77 -13.61
CA SER A 903 0.71 -7.42 -13.61
C SER A 903 0.14 -7.13 -12.21
N GLY A 904 0.93 -7.37 -11.14
CA GLY A 904 0.49 -7.40 -9.74
C GLY A 904 -0.26 -8.69 -9.38
N LEU A 905 -0.04 -9.78 -10.11
CA LEU A 905 -0.68 -11.08 -9.89
C LEU A 905 0.31 -12.06 -9.23
N MET A 906 -0.21 -12.91 -8.35
CA MET A 906 0.59 -13.92 -7.63
C MET A 906 0.54 -15.25 -8.38
N LEU A 907 1.70 -15.90 -8.55
CA LEU A 907 1.76 -17.26 -9.10
C LEU A 907 1.35 -18.27 -8.02
N PRO A 908 0.32 -19.13 -8.24
CA PRO A 908 -0.13 -20.10 -7.24
C PRO A 908 0.89 -21.25 -7.07
N LYS A 909 0.75 -22.01 -5.97
CA LYS A 909 1.62 -23.16 -5.67
C LYS A 909 1.36 -24.32 -6.64
N LEU A 910 2.26 -24.52 -7.61
CA LEU A 910 2.12 -25.53 -8.67
C LEU A 910 2.67 -26.89 -8.22
N LEU A 911 1.85 -27.72 -7.57
CA LEU A 911 2.30 -28.99 -6.98
C LEU A 911 2.69 -30.06 -8.04
N THR A 912 2.24 -29.90 -9.29
CA THR A 912 2.36 -30.90 -10.38
C THR A 912 3.21 -30.44 -11.57
N VAL A 913 3.94 -29.32 -11.47
CA VAL A 913 4.74 -28.81 -12.60
C VAL A 913 6.05 -29.57 -12.79
N GLU A 914 6.26 -30.10 -13.99
CA GLU A 914 7.48 -30.84 -14.34
C GLU A 914 8.65 -29.92 -14.71
N LYS A 915 8.37 -28.78 -15.35
CA LYS A 915 9.40 -27.85 -15.82
C LYS A 915 9.00 -26.39 -15.60
N ILE A 916 9.96 -25.57 -15.16
CA ILE A 916 9.79 -24.12 -15.04
C ILE A 916 10.88 -23.44 -15.87
N LEU A 917 10.48 -22.52 -16.75
CA LEU A 917 11.36 -21.67 -17.54
C LEU A 917 11.15 -20.20 -17.16
N ILE A 918 12.18 -19.57 -16.62
CA ILE A 918 12.19 -18.17 -16.19
C ILE A 918 13.07 -17.38 -17.17
N GLU A 919 12.46 -16.50 -17.95
CA GLU A 919 13.15 -15.61 -18.88
C GLU A 919 13.03 -14.17 -18.37
N ILE A 920 14.15 -13.53 -18.04
CA ILE A 920 14.16 -12.21 -17.42
C ILE A 920 14.33 -11.10 -18.48
N ALA A 921 13.63 -9.97 -18.27
CA ALA A 921 13.73 -8.80 -19.15
C ALA A 921 15.11 -8.14 -19.04
N GLN A 922 15.73 -7.84 -20.18
CA GLN A 922 16.99 -7.10 -20.25
C GLN A 922 16.69 -5.59 -20.23
N ASN A 923 17.07 -4.92 -19.15
CA ASN A 923 16.91 -3.47 -18.98
C ASN A 923 18.27 -2.78 -19.21
N GLY A 924 18.54 -2.35 -20.44
CA GLY A 924 19.81 -1.70 -20.81
C GLY A 924 20.79 -2.63 -21.52
N ARG A 925 22.10 -2.36 -21.43
CA ARG A 925 23.16 -3.10 -22.14
C ARG A 925 23.56 -4.43 -21.48
N GLU A 926 23.28 -4.62 -20.19
CA GLU A 926 23.71 -5.79 -19.41
C GLU A 926 22.49 -6.55 -18.84
N PRO A 927 22.48 -7.91 -18.81
CA PRO A 927 21.37 -8.67 -18.23
C PRO A 927 21.30 -8.54 -16.68
N ARG A 928 20.09 -8.58 -16.11
CA ARG A 928 19.88 -8.55 -14.65
C ARG A 928 20.63 -9.72 -13.99
N THR A 929 21.44 -9.42 -12.98
CA THR A 929 22.02 -10.43 -12.08
C THR A 929 20.97 -10.88 -11.07
N LEU A 930 20.89 -12.19 -10.80
CA LEU A 930 20.09 -12.73 -9.70
C LEU A 930 20.92 -12.92 -8.43
N GLY A 931 20.43 -12.37 -7.31
CA GLY A 931 21.04 -12.43 -6.00
C GLY A 931 20.76 -13.75 -5.25
N LYS A 932 21.50 -13.96 -4.15
CA LYS A 932 21.42 -15.18 -3.32
C LYS A 932 19.99 -15.46 -2.83
N ASP A 933 19.31 -14.43 -2.35
CA ASP A 933 17.98 -14.56 -1.74
C ASP A 933 16.89 -14.78 -2.79
N GLU A 934 16.99 -14.12 -3.95
CA GLU A 934 16.12 -14.36 -5.11
C GLU A 934 16.23 -15.81 -5.57
N LEU A 935 17.45 -16.33 -5.75
CA LEU A 935 17.70 -17.72 -6.15
C LEU A 935 17.15 -18.73 -5.13
N THR A 936 17.30 -18.45 -3.83
CA THR A 936 16.75 -19.28 -2.76
C THR A 936 15.22 -19.36 -2.84
N GLN A 937 14.55 -18.22 -3.07
CA GLN A 937 13.10 -18.18 -3.24
C GLN A 937 12.64 -18.88 -4.53
N ILE A 938 13.38 -18.73 -5.62
CA ILE A 938 13.10 -19.40 -6.90
C ILE A 938 13.17 -20.94 -6.75
N PHE A 939 14.18 -21.46 -6.03
CA PHE A 939 14.25 -22.88 -5.73
C PHE A 939 13.14 -23.35 -4.77
N ASN A 940 12.79 -22.55 -3.76
CA ASN A 940 11.72 -22.89 -2.82
C ASN A 940 10.36 -23.02 -3.52
N LEU A 941 9.99 -22.09 -4.42
CA LEU A 941 8.81 -22.25 -5.28
C LEU A 941 8.88 -23.53 -6.11
N GLY A 942 10.04 -23.80 -6.72
CA GLY A 942 10.26 -25.05 -7.47
C GLY A 942 10.06 -26.32 -6.62
N MET A 943 10.26 -26.23 -5.30
CA MET A 943 10.09 -27.33 -4.35
C MET A 943 8.68 -27.48 -3.77
N ASP A 944 7.75 -26.54 -4.03
CA ASP A 944 6.31 -26.83 -3.87
C ASP A 944 5.86 -27.93 -4.85
N SER A 945 6.52 -28.05 -6.03
CA SER A 945 6.27 -29.14 -6.97
C SER A 945 6.94 -30.43 -6.53
N GLN A 946 6.14 -31.49 -6.37
CA GLN A 946 6.67 -32.83 -6.16
C GLN A 946 7.23 -33.44 -7.46
N GLN A 947 6.83 -32.92 -8.62
CA GLN A 947 7.12 -33.48 -9.94
C GLN A 947 8.23 -32.75 -10.73
N LEU A 948 8.87 -31.72 -10.15
CA LEU A 948 9.87 -30.91 -10.85
C LEU A 948 11.08 -31.73 -11.34
N LYS A 949 11.30 -31.72 -12.66
CA LYS A 949 12.41 -32.36 -13.39
C LYS A 949 13.43 -31.35 -13.90
N GLU A 950 13.00 -30.15 -14.30
CA GLU A 950 13.85 -29.13 -14.93
C GLU A 950 13.51 -27.70 -14.47
N LEU A 951 14.53 -26.92 -14.15
CA LEU A 951 14.42 -25.48 -13.92
C LEU A 951 15.39 -24.75 -14.86
N SER A 952 14.89 -23.82 -15.66
CA SER A 952 15.66 -23.14 -16.70
C SER A 952 15.65 -21.63 -16.50
N PHE A 953 16.84 -21.02 -16.58
CA PHE A 953 17.05 -19.59 -16.50
C PHE A 953 17.48 -19.02 -17.86
N ASP A 954 16.90 -17.90 -18.27
CA ASP A 954 17.27 -17.14 -19.46
C ASP A 954 17.20 -15.62 -19.21
N GLY A 955 17.86 -14.82 -20.04
CA GLY A 955 17.84 -13.34 -19.97
C GLY A 955 18.53 -12.71 -18.74
N CYS A 956 19.23 -13.50 -17.92
CA CYS A 956 19.85 -13.07 -16.65
C CYS A 956 21.28 -13.59 -16.47
N LEU A 957 21.99 -13.02 -15.49
CA LEU A 957 23.29 -13.50 -14.99
C LEU A 957 23.12 -14.29 -13.68
N LEU A 958 23.81 -15.43 -13.58
CA LEU A 958 23.83 -16.29 -12.40
C LEU A 958 25.22 -16.33 -11.75
N PRO A 959 25.34 -16.59 -10.43
CA PRO A 959 26.63 -16.65 -9.75
C PRO A 959 27.56 -17.75 -10.27
N ILE A 960 28.87 -17.45 -10.27
CA ILE A 960 29.95 -18.39 -10.59
C ILE A 960 31.08 -18.25 -9.53
N PRO A 961 31.43 -19.30 -8.76
CA PRO A 961 30.67 -20.54 -8.60
C PRO A 961 29.28 -20.26 -8.02
N PHE A 962 28.36 -21.20 -8.18
CA PHE A 962 27.02 -21.07 -7.64
C PHE A 962 27.00 -21.39 -6.13
N PRO A 963 26.28 -20.60 -5.28
CA PRO A 963 26.20 -20.86 -3.85
C PRO A 963 25.47 -22.19 -3.56
N VAL A 964 26.23 -23.23 -3.18
CA VAL A 964 25.71 -24.59 -2.95
C VAL A 964 24.73 -24.64 -1.78
N ASP A 965 24.82 -23.69 -0.85
CA ASP A 965 23.96 -23.55 0.33
C ASP A 965 22.55 -23.05 0.01
N THR A 966 22.32 -22.34 -1.11
CA THR A 966 20.96 -21.96 -1.54
C THR A 966 20.20 -23.10 -2.20
N ILE A 967 20.88 -24.17 -2.62
CA ILE A 967 20.28 -25.30 -3.34
C ILE A 967 19.64 -26.26 -2.31
N PRO A 968 18.30 -26.43 -2.30
CA PRO A 968 17.62 -27.29 -1.33
C PRO A 968 18.07 -28.75 -1.41
N ALA A 969 18.17 -29.42 -0.26
CA ALA A 969 18.57 -30.83 -0.17
C ALA A 969 17.70 -31.76 -1.04
N HIS A 970 16.39 -31.46 -1.14
CA HIS A 970 15.45 -32.19 -1.98
C HIS A 970 15.72 -32.05 -3.49
N MET A 971 16.24 -30.91 -3.97
CA MET A 971 16.73 -30.79 -5.36
C MET A 971 17.96 -31.67 -5.60
N LYS A 972 18.87 -31.72 -4.62
CA LYS A 972 20.09 -32.55 -4.67
C LYS A 972 19.77 -34.05 -4.67
N SER A 973 18.71 -34.49 -3.99
CA SER A 973 18.28 -35.89 -3.98
C SER A 973 17.44 -36.30 -5.20
N LYS A 974 16.72 -35.35 -5.83
CA LYS A 974 15.97 -35.58 -7.08
C LYS A 974 16.78 -35.33 -8.36
N GLU A 975 18.02 -34.86 -8.23
CA GLU A 975 18.95 -34.49 -9.31
C GLU A 975 18.31 -33.59 -10.39
N VAL A 976 17.50 -32.62 -9.93
CA VAL A 976 16.72 -31.71 -10.79
C VAL A 976 17.62 -30.97 -11.78
N LYS A 977 17.29 -31.03 -13.08
CA LYS A 977 18.10 -30.40 -14.12
C LYS A 977 17.96 -28.87 -14.08
N VAL A 978 18.89 -28.20 -13.42
CA VAL A 978 19.01 -26.72 -13.43
C VAL A 978 19.87 -26.29 -14.61
N THR A 979 19.33 -25.46 -15.52
CA THR A 979 20.07 -24.92 -16.69
C THR A 979 20.06 -23.40 -16.79
N TRP A 980 21.06 -22.87 -17.48
CA TRP A 980 21.20 -21.47 -17.84
C TRP A 980 21.30 -21.36 -19.36
N ARG A 981 20.14 -21.17 -19.99
CA ARG A 981 19.93 -21.43 -21.42
C ARG A 981 20.74 -20.52 -22.32
N ARG A 982 20.83 -19.22 -22.02
CA ARG A 982 21.65 -18.28 -22.82
C ARG A 982 23.10 -18.71 -22.98
N TYR A 983 23.67 -19.43 -22.01
CA TYR A 983 25.09 -19.82 -21.98
C TYR A 983 25.32 -21.32 -22.20
N GLY A 984 24.26 -22.10 -22.43
CA GLY A 984 24.36 -23.55 -22.69
C GLY A 984 24.84 -24.38 -21.49
N TYR A 985 24.70 -23.90 -20.25
CA TYR A 985 25.21 -24.58 -19.05
C TYR A 985 24.13 -25.33 -18.25
N ARG A 986 24.53 -26.42 -17.57
CA ARG A 986 23.82 -27.09 -16.47
C ARG A 986 24.61 -26.93 -15.17
N LEU A 987 23.91 -26.68 -14.07
CA LEU A 987 24.50 -26.58 -12.73
C LEU A 987 24.77 -27.97 -12.14
N ASN A 988 25.94 -28.17 -11.55
CA ASN A 988 26.20 -29.30 -10.66
C ASN A 988 25.65 -28.97 -9.25
N LEU A 989 24.54 -29.60 -8.86
CA LEU A 989 23.88 -29.35 -7.57
C LEU A 989 24.73 -29.70 -6.33
N ARG A 990 25.83 -30.45 -6.50
CA ARG A 990 26.71 -30.89 -5.39
C ARG A 990 27.93 -29.98 -5.20
N SER A 991 28.51 -29.45 -6.29
CA SER A 991 29.72 -28.61 -6.23
C SER A 991 29.48 -27.11 -6.52
N GLY A 992 28.34 -26.75 -7.11
CA GLY A 992 28.07 -25.37 -7.53
C GLY A 992 28.70 -24.97 -8.87
N ASP A 993 29.40 -25.89 -9.53
CA ASP A 993 30.03 -25.64 -10.82
C ASP A 993 29.04 -25.67 -11.98
N TRP A 994 29.20 -24.75 -12.93
CA TRP A 994 28.52 -24.80 -14.22
C TRP A 994 29.30 -25.70 -15.20
N LYS A 995 28.61 -26.62 -15.86
CA LYS A 995 29.15 -27.52 -16.89
C LYS A 995 28.41 -27.28 -18.21
N VAL A 996 29.08 -27.45 -19.36
CA VAL A 996 28.43 -27.37 -20.67
C VAL A 996 27.38 -28.50 -20.80
N ASP A 997 26.17 -28.13 -21.20
CA ASP A 997 25.02 -29.01 -21.43
C ASP A 997 24.59 -29.01 -22.91
N ASP A 998 24.72 -27.86 -23.59
CA ASP A 998 24.49 -27.72 -25.03
C ASP A 998 25.68 -27.03 -25.73
N PRO A 999 26.60 -27.81 -26.36
CA PRO A 999 27.68 -27.28 -27.17
C PRO A 999 27.22 -26.46 -28.39
N ASN A 1000 25.99 -26.67 -28.90
CA ASN A 1000 25.50 -25.92 -30.06
C ASN A 1000 25.17 -24.47 -29.68
N THR A 1001 24.60 -24.24 -28.50
CA THR A 1001 24.44 -22.88 -27.96
C THR A 1001 25.80 -22.23 -27.69
N VAL A 1002 26.80 -22.94 -27.16
CA VAL A 1002 28.16 -22.40 -27.02
C VAL A 1002 28.73 -22.00 -28.39
N SER A 1003 28.59 -22.85 -29.41
CA SER A 1003 29.01 -22.57 -30.79
C SER A 1003 28.30 -21.34 -31.38
N ARG A 1004 26.99 -21.19 -31.16
CA ARG A 1004 26.21 -20.02 -31.59
C ARG A 1004 26.70 -18.73 -30.94
N LEU A 1005 26.95 -18.73 -29.63
CA LEU A 1005 27.49 -17.55 -28.92
C LEU A 1005 28.88 -17.16 -29.43
N CYS A 1006 29.71 -18.13 -29.81
CA CYS A 1006 31.06 -17.92 -30.33
C CYS A 1006 31.09 -17.50 -31.81
N SER A 1007 29.95 -17.57 -32.51
CA SER A 1007 29.80 -17.07 -33.88
C SER A 1007 29.57 -15.55 -33.97
N GLU A 1008 29.21 -14.93 -32.83
CA GLU A 1008 29.16 -13.47 -32.66
C GLU A 1008 30.51 -12.96 -32.10
N MET A 1009 30.80 -11.67 -32.29
CA MET A 1009 32.02 -11.04 -31.76
C MET A 1009 31.98 -11.02 -30.23
N ILE A 1010 33.01 -11.58 -29.56
CA ILE A 1010 33.04 -11.65 -28.10
C ILE A 1010 33.73 -10.41 -27.52
N GLU A 1011 33.04 -9.69 -26.63
CA GLU A 1011 33.54 -8.45 -26.03
C GLU A 1011 33.66 -8.53 -24.50
N ILE A 1012 34.79 -8.03 -23.97
CA ILE A 1012 35.01 -7.76 -22.55
C ILE A 1012 35.23 -6.25 -22.40
N ARG A 1013 34.16 -5.52 -22.07
CA ARG A 1013 34.18 -4.06 -21.86
C ARG A 1013 34.43 -3.72 -20.39
N ASN A 1014 35.09 -2.60 -20.11
CA ASN A 1014 35.25 -2.09 -18.74
C ASN A 1014 33.92 -1.62 -18.12
N GLU A 1015 32.93 -1.28 -18.94
CA GLU A 1015 31.56 -0.97 -18.50
C GLU A 1015 30.79 -2.19 -17.95
N HIS A 1016 31.16 -3.41 -18.34
CA HIS A 1016 30.50 -4.64 -17.90
C HIS A 1016 30.77 -4.91 -16.42
N SER A 1017 29.80 -5.43 -15.67
CA SER A 1017 30.01 -5.85 -14.29
C SER A 1017 31.11 -6.92 -14.16
N TYR A 1018 31.69 -7.03 -12.97
CA TYR A 1018 32.63 -8.09 -12.62
C TYR A 1018 32.06 -9.50 -12.90
N LEU A 1019 30.75 -9.70 -12.69
CA LEU A 1019 30.11 -10.98 -12.99
C LEU A 1019 30.04 -11.23 -14.50
N LEU A 1020 29.55 -10.27 -15.30
CA LEU A 1020 29.50 -10.44 -16.77
C LEU A 1020 30.89 -10.69 -17.36
N GLN A 1021 31.91 -9.93 -16.94
CA GLN A 1021 33.29 -10.16 -17.39
C GLN A 1021 33.77 -11.58 -17.03
N LYS A 1022 33.45 -12.08 -15.82
CA LYS A 1022 33.80 -13.45 -15.40
C LYS A 1022 33.04 -14.50 -16.23
N CYS A 1023 31.75 -14.30 -16.49
CA CYS A 1023 30.94 -15.19 -17.33
C CYS A 1023 31.49 -15.29 -18.76
N THR A 1024 31.96 -14.18 -19.34
CA THR A 1024 32.61 -14.19 -20.66
C THR A 1024 33.95 -14.96 -20.62
N ILE A 1025 34.75 -14.83 -19.57
CA ILE A 1025 36.01 -15.61 -19.43
C ILE A 1025 35.72 -17.12 -19.32
N GLU A 1026 34.69 -17.53 -18.57
CA GLU A 1026 34.24 -18.93 -18.52
C GLU A 1026 33.70 -19.42 -19.88
N LEU A 1027 33.01 -18.56 -20.65
CA LEU A 1027 32.59 -18.91 -22.00
C LEU A 1027 33.79 -19.20 -22.91
N LEU A 1028 34.83 -18.35 -22.89
CA LEU A 1028 36.07 -18.57 -23.64
C LEU A 1028 36.75 -19.90 -23.26
N HIS A 1029 36.86 -20.17 -21.96
CA HIS A 1029 37.46 -21.40 -21.44
C HIS A 1029 36.68 -22.66 -21.84
N ASN A 1030 35.35 -22.58 -21.88
CA ASN A 1030 34.51 -23.72 -22.27
C ASN A 1030 34.38 -23.89 -23.80
N ALA A 1031 34.43 -22.80 -24.58
CA ALA A 1031 34.59 -22.86 -26.03
C ALA A 1031 35.88 -23.59 -26.44
N SER A 1032 36.99 -23.31 -25.72
CA SER A 1032 38.25 -24.05 -25.87
C SER A 1032 38.11 -25.55 -25.58
N LYS A 1033 37.42 -25.95 -24.50
CA LYS A 1033 37.15 -27.37 -24.21
C LYS A 1033 36.31 -28.07 -25.28
N CYS A 1034 35.36 -27.34 -25.87
CA CYS A 1034 34.49 -27.84 -26.93
C CYS A 1034 35.10 -27.74 -28.34
N ASN A 1035 36.35 -27.28 -28.47
CA ASN A 1035 37.04 -27.01 -29.74
C ASN A 1035 36.23 -26.10 -30.70
N VAL A 1036 35.52 -25.12 -30.13
CA VAL A 1036 34.78 -24.09 -30.85
C VAL A 1036 35.74 -22.93 -31.14
N SER A 1037 35.91 -22.58 -32.42
CA SER A 1037 36.69 -21.39 -32.82
C SER A 1037 35.90 -20.11 -32.59
N ILE A 1038 36.61 -19.04 -32.21
CA ILE A 1038 36.10 -17.69 -32.00
C ILE A 1038 36.92 -16.75 -32.88
N SER A 1039 36.27 -16.11 -33.86
CA SER A 1039 36.95 -15.22 -34.81
C SER A 1039 37.68 -14.07 -34.12
N ASP A 1040 36.99 -13.36 -33.22
CA ASP A 1040 37.44 -12.09 -32.66
C ASP A 1040 37.05 -11.97 -31.18
N LEU A 1041 38.05 -11.74 -30.31
CA LEU A 1041 37.89 -11.36 -28.91
C LEU A 1041 38.37 -9.92 -28.70
N TRP A 1042 37.50 -9.05 -28.20
CA TRP A 1042 37.77 -7.63 -27.98
C TRP A 1042 37.85 -7.29 -26.49
N LEU A 1043 39.00 -6.78 -26.05
CA LEU A 1043 39.19 -6.16 -24.75
C LEU A 1043 39.02 -4.64 -24.91
N ILE A 1044 37.90 -4.07 -24.43
CA ILE A 1044 37.52 -2.68 -24.71
C ILE A 1044 37.60 -1.84 -23.44
N ASN A 1045 38.63 -0.99 -23.39
CA ASN A 1045 39.05 -0.15 -22.26
C ASN A 1045 39.24 -0.94 -20.95
N SER A 1046 39.35 -2.27 -21.04
CA SER A 1046 39.31 -3.23 -19.94
C SER A 1046 40.68 -3.83 -19.60
N PHE A 1047 41.70 -3.56 -20.41
CA PHE A 1047 43.06 -3.99 -20.12
C PHE A 1047 43.65 -3.14 -18.99
N ARG A 1048 44.47 -3.77 -18.13
CA ARG A 1048 45.20 -3.06 -17.06
C ARG A 1048 46.69 -3.35 -17.10
N THR A 1049 47.06 -4.63 -17.19
CA THR A 1049 48.45 -5.11 -17.22
C THR A 1049 48.46 -6.59 -17.60
N THR A 1050 49.63 -7.21 -17.70
CA THR A 1050 49.82 -8.64 -17.93
C THR A 1050 51.11 -9.08 -17.21
N ASP A 1051 51.21 -10.36 -16.87
CA ASP A 1051 52.45 -10.99 -16.36
C ASP A 1051 53.12 -11.88 -17.42
N GLY A 1052 52.67 -11.79 -18.69
CA GLY A 1052 53.08 -12.66 -19.78
C GLY A 1052 52.38 -14.03 -19.81
N VAL A 1053 51.61 -14.40 -18.77
CA VAL A 1053 50.85 -15.66 -18.66
C VAL A 1053 49.34 -15.40 -18.61
N TYR A 1054 48.94 -14.32 -17.94
CA TYR A 1054 47.57 -13.83 -17.85
C TYR A 1054 47.51 -12.37 -18.30
N ILE A 1055 46.43 -12.00 -19.01
CA ILE A 1055 46.02 -10.60 -19.07
C ILE A 1055 45.22 -10.31 -17.81
N ILE A 1056 45.62 -9.28 -17.07
CA ILE A 1056 44.91 -8.78 -15.89
C ILE A 1056 44.02 -7.63 -16.34
N LEU A 1057 42.72 -7.80 -16.17
CA LEU A 1057 41.72 -6.79 -16.49
C LEU A 1057 41.64 -5.72 -15.41
N ARG A 1058 41.03 -4.56 -15.72
CA ARG A 1058 40.77 -3.48 -14.75
C ARG A 1058 39.89 -3.94 -13.58
N SER A 1059 39.00 -4.90 -13.83
CA SER A 1059 38.21 -5.64 -12.84
C SER A 1059 39.01 -6.57 -11.92
N LYS A 1060 40.33 -6.67 -12.09
CA LYS A 1060 41.27 -7.61 -11.43
C LYS A 1060 41.10 -9.09 -11.81
N LEU A 1061 40.16 -9.41 -12.71
CA LEU A 1061 40.04 -10.75 -13.29
C LEU A 1061 41.28 -11.10 -14.13
N ARG A 1062 41.65 -12.38 -14.13
CA ARG A 1062 42.73 -12.94 -14.95
C ARG A 1062 42.15 -13.67 -16.16
N LEU A 1063 42.46 -13.21 -17.36
CA LEU A 1063 42.21 -13.92 -18.61
C LEU A 1063 43.43 -14.79 -18.93
N ALA A 1064 43.27 -16.11 -18.87
CA ALA A 1064 44.25 -17.07 -19.39
C ALA A 1064 44.25 -17.05 -20.93
N CYS A 1065 45.36 -17.43 -21.56
CA CYS A 1065 45.49 -17.36 -23.02
C CYS A 1065 44.47 -18.28 -23.74
N PRO A 1066 43.49 -17.73 -24.49
CA PRO A 1066 42.42 -18.53 -25.07
C PRO A 1066 42.92 -19.31 -26.30
N SER A 1067 42.88 -20.64 -26.19
CA SER A 1067 43.30 -21.56 -27.26
C SER A 1067 42.25 -21.77 -28.36
N SER A 1068 41.07 -21.15 -28.24
CA SER A 1068 39.96 -21.12 -29.20
C SER A 1068 39.84 -19.83 -30.01
N VAL A 1069 40.62 -18.79 -29.71
CA VAL A 1069 40.47 -17.46 -30.32
C VAL A 1069 41.46 -17.29 -31.47
N GLU A 1070 40.99 -16.78 -32.61
CA GLU A 1070 41.83 -16.49 -33.77
C GLU A 1070 42.41 -15.07 -33.77
N LYS A 1071 41.67 -14.08 -33.26
CA LYS A 1071 42.13 -12.68 -33.17
C LYS A 1071 41.89 -12.08 -31.80
N LEU A 1072 42.92 -11.45 -31.24
CA LEU A 1072 42.84 -10.68 -30.00
C LEU A 1072 42.95 -9.18 -30.31
N TRP A 1073 41.89 -8.44 -30.00
CA TRP A 1073 41.84 -6.99 -30.12
C TRP A 1073 41.96 -6.35 -28.73
N ILE A 1074 42.85 -5.37 -28.60
CA ILE A 1074 43.01 -4.54 -27.40
C ILE A 1074 42.68 -3.11 -27.80
N GLN A 1075 41.49 -2.64 -27.40
CA GLN A 1075 41.09 -1.25 -27.53
C GLN A 1075 41.32 -0.53 -26.20
N GLU A 1076 42.10 0.54 -26.22
CA GLU A 1076 42.38 1.38 -25.04
C GLU A 1076 42.38 2.86 -25.46
N ASP A 1077 41.20 3.50 -25.39
CA ASP A 1077 41.00 4.87 -25.90
C ASP A 1077 41.92 5.87 -25.18
N LYS A 1078 42.87 6.46 -25.93
CA LYS A 1078 43.88 7.44 -25.49
C LYS A 1078 44.94 6.98 -24.47
N ASN A 1079 44.98 5.70 -24.08
CA ASN A 1079 46.06 5.21 -23.21
C ASN A 1079 47.28 4.79 -24.05
N GLU A 1080 48.48 5.03 -23.53
CA GLU A 1080 49.73 4.51 -24.08
C GLU A 1080 50.01 3.11 -23.51
N ILE A 1081 50.26 2.16 -24.40
CA ILE A 1081 50.74 0.82 -24.04
C ILE A 1081 52.26 0.86 -24.14
N THR A 1082 52.95 0.73 -23.01
CA THR A 1082 54.41 0.80 -22.93
C THR A 1082 55.08 -0.36 -23.68
N GLU A 1083 56.35 -0.20 -24.06
CA GLU A 1083 57.11 -1.29 -24.73
C GLU A 1083 57.15 -2.57 -23.88
N THR A 1084 57.32 -2.45 -22.56
CA THR A 1084 57.23 -3.58 -21.62
C THR A 1084 55.89 -4.30 -21.71
N SER A 1085 54.77 -3.57 -21.65
CA SER A 1085 53.44 -4.17 -21.77
C SER A 1085 53.15 -4.73 -23.17
N CYS A 1086 53.61 -4.08 -24.24
CA CYS A 1086 53.53 -4.66 -25.60
C CYS A 1086 54.27 -6.00 -25.69
N LEU A 1087 55.49 -6.09 -25.16
CA LEU A 1087 56.28 -7.32 -25.15
C LEU A 1087 55.65 -8.42 -24.28
N GLU A 1088 55.06 -8.07 -23.14
CA GLU A 1088 54.34 -9.02 -22.28
C GLU A 1088 53.03 -9.51 -22.93
N ILE A 1089 52.30 -8.65 -23.65
CA ILE A 1089 51.14 -9.06 -24.46
C ILE A 1089 51.58 -10.00 -25.59
N MET A 1090 52.73 -9.76 -26.24
CA MET A 1090 53.27 -10.70 -27.23
C MET A 1090 53.67 -12.05 -26.60
N LYS A 1091 54.26 -12.07 -25.40
CA LYS A 1091 54.55 -13.30 -24.64
C LYS A 1091 53.28 -14.05 -24.22
N PHE A 1092 52.20 -13.34 -23.91
CA PHE A 1092 50.88 -13.94 -23.68
C PHE A 1092 50.32 -14.57 -24.96
N VAL A 1093 50.27 -13.81 -26.07
CA VAL A 1093 49.76 -14.29 -27.36
C VAL A 1093 50.60 -15.43 -27.94
N GLN A 1094 51.90 -15.50 -27.63
CA GLN A 1094 52.78 -16.63 -27.98
C GLN A 1094 52.20 -17.98 -27.53
N GLN A 1095 51.51 -18.04 -26.39
CA GLN A 1095 51.06 -19.30 -25.78
C GLN A 1095 49.91 -20.00 -26.54
N SER A 1096 49.01 -19.25 -27.18
CA SER A 1096 47.94 -19.85 -28.00
C SER A 1096 48.47 -20.36 -29.33
N LYS A 1097 48.01 -21.52 -29.79
CA LYS A 1097 48.29 -22.03 -31.15
C LYS A 1097 47.27 -21.56 -32.19
N GLN A 1098 46.16 -20.93 -31.78
CA GLN A 1098 45.10 -20.47 -32.69
C GLN A 1098 45.09 -18.96 -32.94
N ILE A 1099 45.66 -18.12 -32.04
CA ILE A 1099 45.71 -16.67 -32.29
C ILE A 1099 46.67 -16.39 -33.46
N LYS A 1100 46.08 -15.94 -34.58
CA LYS A 1100 46.75 -15.56 -35.84
C LYS A 1100 47.10 -14.08 -35.88
N GLU A 1101 46.27 -13.24 -35.25
CA GLU A 1101 46.44 -11.77 -35.28
C GLU A 1101 46.21 -11.14 -33.89
N LEU A 1102 47.15 -10.30 -33.47
CA LEU A 1102 47.01 -9.36 -32.34
C LEU A 1102 46.79 -7.96 -32.90
N VAL A 1103 45.73 -7.27 -32.48
CA VAL A 1103 45.39 -5.92 -32.96
C VAL A 1103 45.32 -4.93 -31.81
N PHE A 1104 46.15 -3.90 -31.85
CA PHE A 1104 46.07 -2.72 -31.01
C PHE A 1104 45.15 -1.67 -31.67
N TYR A 1105 44.04 -1.29 -31.03
CA TYR A 1105 43.03 -0.39 -31.60
C TYR A 1105 42.83 0.86 -30.74
N ARG A 1106 42.79 2.06 -31.35
CA ARG A 1106 42.58 3.39 -30.71
C ARG A 1106 43.51 3.78 -29.55
N CYS A 1107 44.50 2.95 -29.26
CA CYS A 1107 45.56 3.17 -28.30
C CYS A 1107 46.84 3.67 -28.98
N LEU A 1108 47.75 4.20 -28.18
CA LEU A 1108 49.13 4.47 -28.60
C LEU A 1108 50.00 3.25 -28.23
N VAL A 1109 50.94 2.91 -29.11
CA VAL A 1109 51.93 1.83 -28.94
C VAL A 1109 53.31 2.38 -29.31
N PRO A 1110 54.42 1.77 -28.88
CA PRO A 1110 55.74 2.34 -29.09
C PRO A 1110 56.08 2.52 -30.57
N ARG A 1111 56.71 3.66 -30.91
CA ARG A 1111 57.20 3.95 -32.26
C ARG A 1111 58.13 2.86 -32.82
N PHE A 1112 58.92 2.27 -31.93
CA PHE A 1112 59.91 1.24 -32.21
C PHE A 1112 59.85 0.21 -31.06
N ILE A 1113 60.06 -1.06 -31.39
CA ILE A 1113 60.18 -2.16 -30.42
C ILE A 1113 61.47 -2.90 -30.73
N SER A 1114 62.37 -3.08 -29.75
CA SER A 1114 63.69 -3.69 -30.00
C SER A 1114 63.55 -5.11 -30.58
N PRO A 1115 64.07 -5.42 -31.79
CA PRO A 1115 63.90 -6.73 -32.44
C PRO A 1115 64.41 -7.90 -31.59
N GLU A 1116 65.50 -7.70 -30.85
CA GLU A 1116 66.09 -8.69 -29.94
C GLU A 1116 65.17 -9.05 -28.75
N SER A 1117 64.19 -8.19 -28.44
CA SER A 1117 63.21 -8.39 -27.37
C SER A 1117 61.89 -9.01 -27.87
N ILE A 1118 61.65 -9.03 -29.19
CA ILE A 1118 60.42 -9.57 -29.79
C ILE A 1118 60.41 -11.10 -29.65
N PRO A 1119 59.33 -11.74 -29.14
CA PRO A 1119 59.31 -13.19 -28.96
C PRO A 1119 59.46 -13.99 -30.26
N THR A 1120 60.26 -15.06 -30.22
CA THR A 1120 60.71 -15.82 -31.41
C THR A 1120 59.60 -16.51 -32.22
N THR A 1121 58.39 -16.67 -31.66
CA THR A 1121 57.23 -17.15 -32.43
C THR A 1121 56.60 -16.08 -33.31
N MET A 1122 56.87 -14.80 -33.05
CA MET A 1122 56.46 -13.69 -33.93
C MET A 1122 57.44 -13.56 -35.09
N THR A 1123 58.75 -13.68 -34.84
CA THR A 1123 59.79 -13.61 -35.90
C THR A 1123 59.72 -14.78 -36.88
N SER A 1124 59.13 -15.92 -36.48
CA SER A 1124 58.86 -17.06 -37.38
C SER A 1124 57.70 -16.83 -38.38
N GLY A 1125 57.11 -15.63 -38.44
CA GLY A 1125 56.04 -15.25 -39.37
C GLY A 1125 54.68 -15.93 -39.15
N SER A 1126 54.54 -16.72 -38.07
CA SER A 1126 53.33 -17.49 -37.78
C SER A 1126 52.14 -16.68 -37.25
N LYS A 1127 52.40 -15.44 -36.80
CA LYS A 1127 51.44 -14.54 -36.16
C LYS A 1127 51.69 -13.10 -36.61
N LYS A 1128 50.61 -12.36 -36.83
CA LYS A 1128 50.63 -10.95 -37.24
C LYS A 1128 50.37 -10.05 -36.02
N VAL A 1129 51.13 -8.95 -35.92
CA VAL A 1129 50.84 -7.86 -34.98
C VAL A 1129 50.46 -6.61 -35.78
N SER A 1130 49.28 -6.07 -35.47
CA SER A 1130 48.64 -4.97 -36.17
C SER A 1130 48.34 -3.81 -35.21
N TRP A 1131 48.40 -2.58 -35.68
CA TRP A 1131 48.02 -1.38 -34.94
C TRP A 1131 47.12 -0.48 -35.80
N ASN A 1132 46.06 0.06 -35.20
CA ASN A 1132 45.17 1.02 -35.82
C ASN A 1132 44.72 2.09 -34.80
N PRO A 1133 45.38 3.27 -34.78
CA PRO A 1133 45.03 4.34 -33.85
C PRO A 1133 43.78 5.10 -34.31
N LYS A 1134 43.71 5.50 -35.60
CA LYS A 1134 42.69 6.42 -36.15
C LYS A 1134 42.28 6.05 -37.58
N GLN A 1135 41.78 4.82 -37.77
CA GLN A 1135 41.26 4.25 -39.02
C GLN A 1135 42.30 3.86 -40.09
N GLN A 1136 43.60 4.11 -39.88
CA GLN A 1136 44.68 3.51 -40.70
C GLN A 1136 45.24 2.27 -39.99
N TYR A 1137 45.62 1.24 -40.75
CA TYR A 1137 46.22 0.01 -40.22
C TYR A 1137 47.73 -0.04 -40.54
N TYR A 1138 48.51 -0.41 -39.55
CA TYR A 1138 49.95 -0.65 -39.65
C TYR A 1138 50.29 -2.05 -39.13
N ASN A 1139 51.29 -2.70 -39.72
CA ASN A 1139 51.80 -4.01 -39.33
C ASN A 1139 53.19 -3.83 -38.70
N LEU A 1140 53.51 -4.57 -37.64
CA LEU A 1140 54.86 -4.59 -37.08
C LEU A 1140 55.76 -5.48 -37.94
N ASN A 1141 56.85 -4.92 -38.48
CA ASN A 1141 57.93 -5.70 -39.05
C ASN A 1141 58.82 -6.21 -37.92
N VAL A 1142 58.59 -7.48 -37.55
CA VAL A 1142 59.28 -8.20 -36.46
C VAL A 1142 60.80 -8.30 -36.62
N ASN A 1143 61.35 -8.09 -37.82
CA ASN A 1143 62.79 -8.12 -38.07
C ASN A 1143 63.46 -6.75 -37.91
N SER A 1144 62.73 -5.65 -38.13
CA SER A 1144 63.26 -4.28 -38.00
C SER A 1144 62.73 -3.51 -36.79
N GLY A 1145 61.71 -4.03 -36.10
CA GLY A 1145 61.13 -3.40 -34.91
C GLY A 1145 60.21 -2.20 -35.22
N ARG A 1146 59.84 -2.00 -36.50
CA ARG A 1146 59.16 -0.80 -37.01
C ARG A 1146 57.81 -1.09 -37.62
N TRP A 1147 56.92 -0.09 -37.61
CA TRP A 1147 55.58 -0.16 -38.16
C TRP A 1147 55.55 0.19 -39.65
N PHE A 1148 54.79 -0.59 -40.43
CA PHE A 1148 54.62 -0.41 -41.88
C PHE A 1148 53.14 -0.26 -42.22
N ASN A 1149 52.77 0.74 -43.01
CA ASN A 1149 51.37 1.00 -43.37
C ASN A 1149 50.82 -0.13 -44.26
N GLN A 1150 49.72 -0.77 -43.85
CA GLN A 1150 49.18 -1.98 -44.50
C GLN A 1150 48.68 -1.72 -45.94
N ARG A 1151 48.45 -0.46 -46.35
CA ARG A 1151 48.00 -0.12 -47.71
C ARG A 1151 49.10 0.34 -48.66
N SER A 1152 50.19 0.91 -48.15
CA SER A 1152 51.27 1.47 -48.96
C SER A 1152 52.60 0.73 -48.84
N GLU A 1153 52.69 -0.21 -47.88
CA GLU A 1153 53.89 -1.00 -47.54
C GLU A 1153 55.12 -0.16 -47.19
N LYS A 1154 54.93 1.12 -46.86
CA LYS A 1154 55.98 2.04 -46.40
C LYS A 1154 56.15 2.00 -44.89
N GLU A 1155 57.39 2.17 -44.44
CA GLU A 1155 57.75 2.37 -43.03
C GLU A 1155 57.21 3.71 -42.52
N MET A 1156 56.75 3.73 -41.27
CA MET A 1156 56.18 4.92 -40.62
C MET A 1156 57.26 5.95 -40.24
N THR A 1157 57.12 7.18 -40.74
CA THR A 1157 58.06 8.28 -40.44
C THR A 1157 57.88 8.83 -39.02
N ASP A 1158 58.88 9.56 -38.52
CA ASP A 1158 58.79 10.27 -37.23
C ASP A 1158 57.66 11.30 -37.22
N GLU A 1159 57.46 11.99 -38.35
CA GLU A 1159 56.38 12.96 -38.57
C GLU A 1159 54.99 12.30 -38.57
N GLU A 1160 54.83 11.14 -39.20
CA GLU A 1160 53.57 10.38 -39.22
C GLU A 1160 53.19 9.88 -37.82
N TYR A 1161 54.17 9.38 -37.06
CA TYR A 1161 53.96 9.00 -35.66
C TYR A 1161 53.60 10.22 -34.79
N ALA A 1162 54.28 11.36 -35.00
CA ALA A 1162 54.01 12.60 -34.27
C ALA A 1162 52.59 13.15 -34.52
N ASP A 1163 52.09 13.13 -35.76
CA ASP A 1163 50.72 13.56 -36.09
C ASP A 1163 49.65 12.62 -35.51
N ILE A 1164 49.96 11.32 -35.42
CA ILE A 1164 49.09 10.33 -34.76
C ILE A 1164 48.98 10.61 -33.25
N THR A 1165 50.12 10.88 -32.59
CA THR A 1165 50.20 11.06 -31.12
C THR A 1165 49.81 12.45 -30.61
N SER A 1166 49.87 13.49 -31.44
CA SER A 1166 49.58 14.89 -31.03
C SER A 1166 48.10 15.29 -31.12
N ARG A 1167 47.23 14.37 -31.56
CA ARG A 1167 45.78 14.57 -31.77
C ARG A 1167 44.91 13.58 -30.99
#